data_AF-A0A1I8H5T5-F1
#
_entry.id   AF-A0A1I8H5T5-F1
#
_cell.length_a   1.000
_cell.length_b   1.000
_cell.length_c   1.000
_cell.angle_alpha   90.00
_cell.angle_beta   90.00
_cell.angle_gamma   90.00
#
_symmetry.space_group_name_H-M   'P 1'
#
loop_
_entity.id
_entity.type
_entity.pdbx_description
1 polymer ?
#
loop_
_entity_poly.entity_id
_entity_poly.type
_entity_poly.pdbx_seq_one_letter_code
_entity_poly.pdbx_strand_id
1 'polypeptide(L)'
;AAAASADDLTTVKFVAERLVDLADAWEASAGAVAEAKIEQLQRLAQRWTELESEASAVGAILEAAESQLNSDTQQQQQQADIDVEILDATLDEDRRLLRRFTQAETRTVAVMEAVPAVQQAADEAEETIDLKALEDWLMELRSWAAGGSDRLGNRIGELGERGDKLRALRAGRNELATALRRAADLASRLEDLGSSADPRDLLAGASDLAEQLRQAEADLVNLTADFSSLGGGSDLLSTDVEALAALQRRSAELTSAAASAAEARDQFDSLAARTADFLNRQERRQGPLDTVDGVIQQLDDAADAEATCARDDKLLAEMARARGELLDPLETLAAAADPRASARCRQLTERWLAMESDAELKAKRSASVRDAVLDFLAGRRQLEDQLAELEALCGEGPEGESLEVKAAAARSLRQRVAETADQLAESERRLAGLRPHLSDSAGQEAAAKHSDIDRRLAQCSDKLENRMAELQRLSELSDSSAGRVAGLSDWARRAMARHSRWSDVRAAQVADIDGHHLAGIEREAADRVAELNGNLRQMVDEQLELLPDREARQLGEAFDSAAASVEHVADLTSRRRRLCGAWLAWTRARADARRELRRVAEQLRGADDESDELDSLTEAVRRARDAVEQFQGDGSQQESLAELMRVAEMRIRPDDDEEDERDDDGDLGGVRRALDEVSEIEQAVAAKRQACLDTRRELDELRMAEAELSEFLADVGRQLDELRVEPPTSEGAEAAAGKLAELSEAMSDRRSELESLKLAAARRQRSGSMSAAAASAADVASRAQDAWDDTAARLAEKQRLADSLAGTARAFEDRLAAAEELQSRLLSSAELDFVLDENAASPEAAAEAARRLRAAEEELASGGGRELDAAQRAVSQLCKDARALTHATFDESSPSDRLADIVDANRALADRLATRRRQLDRLAAVWEAAEQRRDELAA
;
A
#
# COMPACT_ATOMS: atom_id res chain seq x y z
N ALA A 1 95.20 231.30 134.27
CA ALA A 1 95.00 230.15 135.17
C ALA A 1 93.50 229.94 135.34
N ALA A 2 92.95 228.81 134.92
CA ALA A 2 93.43 227.91 133.86
C ALA A 2 92.19 227.47 133.06
N ALA A 3 92.17 227.35 131.74
CA ALA A 3 92.94 227.81 130.57
C ALA A 3 92.39 227.01 129.38
N ALA A 4 92.28 227.62 128.19
CA ALA A 4 92.10 226.99 126.85
C ALA A 4 90.80 226.17 126.63
N SER A 5 90.16 226.07 125.48
CA SER A 5 90.24 226.58 124.10
C SER A 5 88.80 226.42 123.52
N ALA A 6 88.27 227.26 122.62
CA ALA A 6 88.25 227.09 121.15
C ALA A 6 88.18 225.61 120.70
N ASP A 7 87.30 225.09 119.84
CA ASP A 7 86.44 225.57 118.73
C ASP A 7 85.31 224.50 118.47
N ASP A 8 84.51 224.62 117.39
CA ASP A 8 83.94 223.49 116.58
C ASP A 8 82.44 223.04 116.57
N LEU A 9 81.46 223.83 116.98
CA LEU A 9 80.06 223.33 117.05
C LEU A 9 79.24 223.21 115.74
N THR A 10 79.69 223.66 114.56
CA THR A 10 78.81 223.80 113.37
C THR A 10 78.79 222.62 112.38
N THR A 11 79.71 221.66 112.48
CA THR A 11 79.81 220.49 111.58
C THR A 11 78.67 219.48 111.76
N VAL A 12 77.98 219.54 112.91
CA VAL A 12 76.95 218.56 113.31
C VAL A 12 75.66 218.67 112.47
N LYS A 13 75.36 219.84 111.87
CA LYS A 13 74.08 220.05 111.18
C LYS A 13 74.02 219.49 109.74
N PHE A 14 75.16 219.31 109.07
CA PHE A 14 75.23 218.75 107.71
C PHE A 14 75.18 217.22 107.69
N VAL A 15 75.68 216.58 108.75
CA VAL A 15 75.76 215.11 108.85
C VAL A 15 74.38 214.50 109.09
N ALA A 16 73.49 215.19 109.79
CA ALA A 16 72.16 214.68 110.10
C ALA A 16 71.24 214.61 108.85
N GLU A 17 71.33 215.59 107.94
CA GLU A 17 70.50 215.59 106.72
C GLU A 17 70.99 214.58 105.66
N ARG A 18 72.27 214.21 105.65
CA ARG A 18 72.81 213.23 104.69
C ARG A 18 72.61 211.76 105.07
N LEU A 19 72.33 211.47 106.34
CA LEU A 19 72.16 210.11 106.83
C LEU A 19 70.76 209.55 106.57
N VAL A 20 69.76 210.41 106.39
CA VAL A 20 68.39 209.97 106.07
C VAL A 20 68.29 209.58 104.59
N ASP A 21 68.89 210.36 103.68
CA ASP A 21 68.86 210.08 102.24
C ASP A 21 69.64 208.80 101.83
N LEU A 22 70.57 208.32 102.65
CA LEU A 22 71.36 207.13 102.32
C LEU A 22 70.67 205.81 102.72
N ALA A 23 69.77 205.85 103.70
CA ALA A 23 69.06 204.67 104.19
C ALA A 23 68.01 204.19 103.17
N ASP A 24 67.28 205.12 102.56
CA ASP A 24 66.21 204.79 101.61
C ASP A 24 66.72 204.22 100.28
N ALA A 25 67.97 204.52 99.91
CA ALA A 25 68.59 204.00 98.68
C ALA A 25 69.11 202.57 98.80
N TRP A 26 69.30 202.04 100.02
CA TRP A 26 69.90 200.72 100.25
C TRP A 26 68.87 199.59 100.31
N GLU A 27 67.65 199.84 100.79
CA GLU A 27 66.60 198.80 100.86
C GLU A 27 66.04 198.39 99.49
N ALA A 28 65.98 199.30 98.52
CA ALA A 28 65.43 199.00 97.20
C ALA A 28 66.34 198.10 96.34
N SER A 29 67.65 198.02 96.64
CA SER A 29 68.62 197.27 95.83
C SER A 29 68.74 195.79 96.22
N ALA A 30 68.34 195.40 97.44
CA ALA A 30 68.59 194.04 97.95
C ALA A 30 67.49 193.03 97.57
N GLY A 31 66.25 193.48 97.29
CA GLY A 31 65.12 192.58 97.02
C GLY A 31 65.13 191.90 95.64
N ALA A 32 65.57 192.60 94.58
CA ALA A 32 65.42 192.13 93.21
C ALA A 32 66.37 190.98 92.80
N VAL A 33 67.48 190.77 93.52
CA VAL A 33 68.49 189.75 93.17
C VAL A 33 68.13 188.37 93.73
N ALA A 34 67.37 188.30 94.82
CA ALA A 34 67.02 187.04 95.48
C ALA A 34 65.92 186.25 94.74
N GLU A 35 64.93 186.92 94.15
CA GLU A 35 63.83 186.24 93.45
C GLU A 35 64.27 185.52 92.16
N ALA A 36 65.19 186.12 91.40
CA ALA A 36 65.65 185.54 90.13
C ALA A 36 66.37 184.19 90.30
N LYS A 37 67.12 184.01 91.40
CA LYS A 37 67.90 182.78 91.65
C LYS A 37 67.00 181.60 92.07
N ILE A 38 65.88 181.87 92.74
CA ILE A 38 64.93 180.84 93.20
C ILE A 38 64.19 180.21 92.01
N GLU A 39 63.78 181.02 91.03
CA GLU A 39 63.05 180.52 89.87
C GLU A 39 63.89 179.59 88.99
N GLN A 40 65.20 179.85 88.89
CA GLN A 40 66.13 179.02 88.13
C GLN A 40 66.31 177.62 88.75
N LEU A 41 66.46 177.54 90.07
CA LEU A 41 66.60 176.27 90.80
C LEU A 41 65.34 175.39 90.72
N GLN A 42 64.15 176.01 90.68
CA GLN A 42 62.89 175.26 90.57
C GLN A 42 62.74 174.56 89.22
N ARG A 43 63.14 175.22 88.12
CA ARG A 43 63.06 174.62 86.77
C ARG A 43 63.98 173.42 86.61
N LEU A 44 65.16 173.48 87.23
CA LEU A 44 66.13 172.40 87.22
C LEU A 44 65.62 171.14 87.94
N ALA A 45 65.08 171.31 89.16
CA ALA A 45 64.53 170.22 89.95
C ALA A 45 63.35 169.52 89.23
N GLN A 46 62.50 170.30 88.55
CA GLN A 46 61.39 169.74 87.80
C GLN A 46 61.85 168.88 86.61
N ARG A 47 62.84 169.36 85.83
CA ARG A 47 63.33 168.62 84.67
C ARG A 47 64.07 167.33 85.03
N TRP A 48 64.80 167.32 86.15
CA TRP A 48 65.48 166.10 86.63
C TRP A 48 64.48 165.01 87.05
N THR A 49 63.45 165.40 87.81
CA THR A 49 62.45 164.45 88.33
C THR A 49 61.59 163.84 87.22
N GLU A 50 61.23 164.61 86.20
CA GLU A 50 60.51 164.09 85.03
C GLU A 50 61.34 163.00 84.32
N LEU A 51 62.63 163.22 84.12
CA LEU A 51 63.50 162.29 83.39
C LEU A 51 63.78 161.00 84.18
N GLU A 52 64.05 161.10 85.48
CA GLU A 52 64.23 159.95 86.37
C GLU A 52 62.97 159.08 86.47
N SER A 53 61.79 159.71 86.45
CA SER A 53 60.51 159.00 86.47
C SER A 53 60.27 158.17 85.20
N GLU A 54 60.63 158.71 84.03
CA GLU A 54 60.43 158.03 82.76
C GLU A 54 61.45 156.88 82.58
N ALA A 55 62.71 157.07 83.01
CA ALA A 55 63.73 156.01 83.03
C ALA A 55 63.30 154.82 83.90
N SER A 56 62.78 155.10 85.10
CA SER A 56 62.27 154.09 86.03
C SER A 56 61.07 153.33 85.44
N ALA A 57 60.17 154.03 84.76
CA ALA A 57 59.00 153.41 84.12
C ALA A 57 59.41 152.42 83.01
N VAL A 58 60.48 152.71 82.27
CA VAL A 58 61.00 151.79 81.25
C VAL A 58 61.61 150.54 81.88
N GLY A 59 62.38 150.69 82.97
CA GLY A 59 62.92 149.56 83.73
C GLY A 59 61.82 148.61 84.23
N ALA A 60 60.72 149.14 84.76
CA ALA A 60 59.60 148.33 85.25
C ALA A 60 58.88 147.54 84.12
N ILE A 61 58.79 148.11 82.91
CA ILE A 61 58.21 147.40 81.75
C ILE A 61 59.07 146.19 81.37
N LEU A 62 60.40 146.37 81.37
CA LEU A 62 61.35 145.32 81.01
C LEU A 62 61.39 144.19 82.05
N GLU A 63 61.39 144.53 83.35
CA GLU A 63 61.29 143.55 84.43
C GLU A 63 60.03 142.69 84.32
N ALA A 64 58.87 143.33 84.11
CA ALA A 64 57.61 142.63 83.96
C ALA A 64 57.59 141.73 82.70
N ALA A 65 58.12 142.23 81.58
CA ALA A 65 58.18 141.47 80.33
C ALA A 65 59.13 140.27 80.41
N GLU A 66 60.30 140.43 81.05
CA GLU A 66 61.28 139.35 81.23
C GLU A 66 60.77 138.29 82.22
N SER A 67 60.06 138.70 83.28
CA SER A 67 59.43 137.75 84.20
C SER A 67 58.39 136.87 83.51
N GLN A 68 57.56 137.44 82.60
CA GLN A 68 56.61 136.65 81.82
C GLN A 68 57.31 135.74 80.80
N LEU A 69 58.34 136.26 80.12
CA LEU A 69 59.12 135.45 79.17
C LEU A 69 59.71 134.20 79.82
N ASN A 70 60.22 134.34 81.05
CA ASN A 70 60.83 133.25 81.80
C ASN A 70 59.82 132.31 82.48
N SER A 71 58.61 132.77 82.84
CA SER A 71 57.56 131.87 83.35
C SER A 71 56.97 130.99 82.24
N ASP A 72 56.79 131.56 81.05
CA ASP A 72 56.06 130.91 79.96
C ASP A 72 56.96 129.94 79.16
N THR A 73 58.29 130.15 79.19
CA THR A 73 59.25 129.26 78.52
C THR A 73 59.33 127.86 79.13
N GLN A 74 59.13 127.69 80.45
CA GLN A 74 59.24 126.37 81.09
C GLN A 74 57.93 125.55 81.08
N GLN A 75 56.75 126.18 81.15
CA GLN A 75 55.48 125.45 81.17
C GLN A 75 54.95 125.09 79.77
N GLN A 76 55.13 125.94 78.77
CA GLN A 76 54.49 125.74 77.46
C GLN A 76 55.27 124.81 76.51
N GLN A 77 56.58 124.63 76.74
CA GLN A 77 57.44 123.83 75.87
C GLN A 77 57.18 122.31 75.96
N GLN A 78 56.44 121.84 76.98
CA GLN A 78 55.99 120.44 77.11
C GLN A 78 54.57 120.19 76.56
N GLN A 79 53.76 121.23 76.34
CA GLN A 79 52.35 121.09 75.93
C GLN A 79 52.11 121.45 74.45
N ALA A 80 53.02 122.16 73.81
CA ALA A 80 52.99 122.47 72.37
C ALA A 80 53.26 121.25 71.46
N ASP A 81 53.57 120.07 72.03
CA ASP A 81 53.93 118.87 71.25
C ASP A 81 52.74 118.12 70.65
N ILE A 82 51.50 118.40 71.06
CA ILE A 82 50.37 117.52 70.74
C ILE A 82 49.17 118.25 70.12
N ASP A 83 48.99 119.56 70.33
CA ASP A 83 47.81 120.27 69.85
C ASP A 83 48.12 121.55 69.09
N VAL A 84 47.67 121.60 67.83
CA VAL A 84 47.83 122.74 66.92
C VAL A 84 47.12 123.98 67.48
N GLU A 85 45.98 123.81 68.15
CA GLU A 85 45.23 124.94 68.73
C GLU A 85 45.96 125.58 69.92
N ILE A 86 46.66 124.78 70.73
CA ILE A 86 47.47 125.26 71.86
C ILE A 86 48.77 125.92 71.35
N LEU A 87 49.35 125.36 70.29
CA LEU A 87 50.55 125.89 69.65
C LEU A 87 50.29 127.27 69.01
N ASP A 88 49.16 127.45 68.33
CA ASP A 88 48.76 128.74 67.75
C ASP A 88 48.49 129.81 68.83
N ALA A 89 47.85 129.42 69.95
CA ALA A 89 47.63 130.33 71.07
C ALA A 89 48.95 130.79 71.74
N THR A 90 49.94 129.90 71.80
CA THR A 90 51.27 130.18 72.36
C THR A 90 52.06 131.15 71.47
N LEU A 91 52.00 130.95 70.14
CA LEU A 91 52.61 131.84 69.15
C LEU A 91 52.09 133.29 69.24
N ASP A 92 50.80 133.46 69.53
CA ASP A 92 50.18 134.79 69.62
C ASP A 92 50.59 135.55 70.89
N GLU A 93 50.83 134.85 72.00
CA GLU A 93 51.29 135.48 73.24
C GLU A 93 52.77 135.89 73.15
N ASP A 94 53.64 135.04 72.59
CA ASP A 94 55.05 135.37 72.34
C ASP A 94 55.18 136.62 71.44
N ARG A 95 54.31 136.79 70.45
CA ARG A 95 54.25 138.01 69.60
C ARG A 95 53.81 139.26 70.36
N ARG A 96 53.00 139.14 71.42
CA ARG A 96 52.60 140.27 72.27
C ARG A 96 53.74 140.70 73.19
N LEU A 97 54.46 139.74 73.78
CA LEU A 97 55.65 140.02 74.58
C LEU A 97 56.73 140.71 73.76
N LEU A 98 56.96 140.26 72.52
CA LEU A 98 57.93 140.87 71.60
C LEU A 98 57.65 142.37 71.35
N ARG A 99 56.36 142.75 71.27
CA ARG A 99 55.94 144.14 71.12
C ARG A 99 56.23 145.00 72.35
N ARG A 100 56.18 144.43 73.55
CA ARG A 100 56.49 145.17 74.80
C ARG A 100 57.98 145.45 74.94
N PHE A 101 58.83 144.48 74.62
CA PHE A 101 60.28 144.67 74.61
C PHE A 101 60.71 145.75 73.60
N THR A 102 60.18 145.71 72.38
CA THR A 102 60.44 146.75 71.38
C THR A 102 59.90 148.13 71.79
N GLN A 103 58.75 148.20 72.44
CA GLN A 103 58.22 149.45 72.98
C GLN A 103 59.13 150.03 74.08
N ALA A 104 59.64 149.19 74.98
CA ALA A 104 60.58 149.61 76.01
C ALA A 104 61.88 150.13 75.38
N GLU A 105 62.44 149.43 74.39
CA GLU A 105 63.64 149.87 73.65
C GLU A 105 63.47 151.29 73.06
N THR A 106 62.31 151.55 72.44
CA THR A 106 62.01 152.84 71.83
C THR A 106 61.91 153.95 72.88
N ARG A 107 61.30 153.66 74.03
CA ARG A 107 61.15 154.62 75.13
C ARG A 107 62.48 154.93 75.81
N THR A 108 63.36 153.94 76.01
CA THR A 108 64.70 154.19 76.54
C THR A 108 65.46 155.21 75.70
N VAL A 109 65.39 155.09 74.37
CA VAL A 109 66.04 156.02 73.44
C VAL A 109 65.49 157.45 73.61
N ALA A 110 64.16 157.59 73.73
CA ALA A 110 63.55 158.91 73.94
C ALA A 110 63.97 159.56 75.27
N VAL A 111 64.12 158.78 76.34
CA VAL A 111 64.61 159.28 77.63
C VAL A 111 66.06 159.76 77.54
N MET A 112 66.92 159.04 76.80
CA MET A 112 68.30 159.46 76.56
C MET A 112 68.40 160.80 75.81
N GLU A 113 67.49 161.08 74.88
CA GLU A 113 67.48 162.35 74.12
C GLU A 113 67.10 163.57 74.96
N ALA A 114 66.43 163.39 76.11
CA ALA A 114 66.00 164.47 76.99
C ALA A 114 67.10 164.92 77.99
N VAL A 115 68.15 164.12 78.17
CA VAL A 115 69.24 164.35 79.14
C VAL A 115 69.95 165.72 78.96
N PRO A 116 70.29 166.19 77.74
CA PRO A 116 70.96 167.47 77.54
C PRO A 116 70.16 168.68 78.03
N ALA A 117 68.83 168.60 77.99
CA ALA A 117 67.95 169.69 78.42
C ALA A 117 67.95 169.88 79.96
N VAL A 118 68.32 168.85 80.71
CA VAL A 118 68.50 168.91 82.17
C VAL A 118 69.85 169.55 82.50
N GLN A 119 70.91 169.20 81.78
CA GLN A 119 72.23 169.83 81.94
C GLN A 119 72.16 171.34 81.72
N GLN A 120 71.48 171.76 80.66
CA GLN A 120 71.34 173.19 80.34
C GLN A 120 70.64 173.96 81.48
N ALA A 121 69.61 173.37 82.09
CA ALA A 121 68.92 174.00 83.21
C ALA A 121 69.80 174.05 84.48
N ALA A 122 70.76 173.13 84.62
CA ALA A 122 71.72 173.13 85.73
C ALA A 122 72.70 174.30 85.61
N ASP A 123 73.25 174.44 84.41
CA ASP A 123 74.19 175.51 84.08
C ASP A 123 73.54 176.89 84.28
N GLU A 124 72.28 177.07 83.90
CA GLU A 124 71.52 178.32 84.07
C GLU A 124 71.27 178.69 85.54
N ALA A 125 71.18 177.72 86.44
CA ALA A 125 71.05 177.95 87.88
C ALA A 125 72.42 178.13 88.59
N GLU A 126 73.52 177.90 87.87
CA GLU A 126 74.89 177.76 88.38
C GLU A 126 75.03 176.64 89.44
N GLU A 127 74.29 175.55 89.26
CA GLU A 127 74.42 174.35 90.09
C GLU A 127 75.18 173.25 89.33
N THR A 128 75.93 172.44 90.06
CA THR A 128 76.66 171.31 89.49
C THR A 128 75.92 170.00 89.78
N ILE A 129 75.53 169.26 88.74
CA ILE A 129 74.86 167.95 88.85
C ILE A 129 75.71 166.87 88.17
N ASP A 130 75.72 165.66 88.72
CA ASP A 130 76.38 164.49 88.12
C ASP A 130 75.43 163.73 87.19
N LEU A 131 75.65 163.83 85.88
CA LEU A 131 74.85 163.16 84.85
C LEU A 131 75.36 161.78 84.44
N LYS A 132 76.57 161.40 84.84
CA LYS A 132 77.24 160.20 84.32
C LYS A 132 76.50 158.92 84.71
N ALA A 133 76.03 158.86 85.95
CA ALA A 133 75.32 157.70 86.50
C ALA A 133 74.00 157.41 85.77
N LEU A 134 73.33 158.44 85.26
CA LEU A 134 72.05 158.33 84.56
C LEU A 134 72.21 157.78 83.13
N GLU A 135 73.26 158.21 82.41
CA GLU A 135 73.55 157.72 81.06
C GLU A 135 73.89 156.23 81.04
N ASP A 136 74.71 155.77 82.01
CA ASP A 136 75.09 154.37 82.12
C ASP A 136 73.87 153.47 82.38
N TRP A 137 72.94 153.92 83.23
CA TRP A 137 71.70 153.18 83.52
C TRP A 137 70.79 153.04 82.29
N LEU A 138 70.65 154.10 81.48
CA LEU A 138 69.82 154.05 80.27
C LEU A 138 70.41 153.10 79.19
N MET A 139 71.73 153.00 79.09
CA MET A 139 72.38 152.06 78.18
C MET A 139 72.14 150.59 78.56
N GLU A 140 72.09 150.28 79.86
CA GLU A 140 71.75 148.93 80.35
C GLU A 140 70.30 148.55 79.99
N LEU A 141 69.35 149.46 80.19
CA LEU A 141 67.94 149.24 79.85
C LEU A 141 67.74 148.96 78.36
N ARG A 142 68.49 149.64 77.49
CA ARG A 142 68.42 149.41 76.04
C ARG A 142 68.95 148.03 75.63
N SER A 143 70.08 147.62 76.19
CA SER A 143 70.67 146.30 75.92
C SER A 143 69.72 145.16 76.31
N TRP A 144 69.07 145.29 77.46
CA TRP A 144 68.10 144.31 77.93
C TRP A 144 66.90 144.17 76.98
N ALA A 145 66.35 145.29 76.52
CA ALA A 145 65.21 145.29 75.61
C ALA A 145 65.49 144.55 74.28
N ALA A 146 66.68 144.78 73.71
CA ALA A 146 67.11 144.12 72.48
C ALA A 146 67.30 142.60 72.68
N GLY A 147 67.97 142.19 73.77
CA GLY A 147 68.20 140.78 74.07
C GLY A 147 66.93 139.97 74.37
N GLY A 148 65.87 140.60 74.88
CA GLY A 148 64.55 139.98 75.02
C GLY A 148 63.83 139.77 73.68
N SER A 149 63.95 140.74 72.77
CA SER A 149 63.28 140.70 71.45
C SER A 149 63.83 139.59 70.55
N ASP A 150 65.15 139.42 70.49
CA ASP A 150 65.78 138.40 69.64
C ASP A 150 65.41 136.97 70.05
N ARG A 151 65.31 136.70 71.37
CA ARG A 151 64.92 135.39 71.89
C ARG A 151 63.51 135.00 71.49
N LEU A 152 62.56 135.94 71.55
CA LEU A 152 61.18 135.71 71.14
C LEU A 152 61.04 135.53 69.62
N GLY A 153 61.80 136.27 68.82
CA GLY A 153 61.79 136.16 67.36
C GLY A 153 62.13 134.75 66.87
N ASN A 154 63.17 134.13 67.44
CA ASN A 154 63.57 132.76 67.07
C ASN A 154 62.52 131.72 67.48
N ARG A 155 61.96 131.82 68.69
CA ARG A 155 60.96 130.88 69.20
C ARG A 155 59.67 130.89 68.36
N ILE A 156 59.23 132.07 67.91
CA ILE A 156 58.07 132.21 67.02
C ILE A 156 58.30 131.51 65.67
N GLY A 157 59.52 131.56 65.12
CA GLY A 157 59.86 130.90 63.86
C GLY A 157 59.77 129.37 63.94
N GLU A 158 60.36 128.79 64.98
CA GLU A 158 60.39 127.32 65.17
C GLU A 158 59.00 126.72 65.41
N LEU A 159 58.16 127.40 66.22
CA LEU A 159 56.79 126.96 66.47
C LEU A 159 55.93 127.04 65.20
N GLY A 160 56.10 128.08 64.36
CA GLY A 160 55.37 128.24 63.10
C GLY A 160 55.55 127.08 62.12
N GLU A 161 56.80 126.67 61.84
CA GLU A 161 57.09 125.56 60.91
C GLU A 161 56.55 124.21 61.41
N ARG A 162 56.53 124.01 62.74
CA ARG A 162 56.00 122.79 63.36
C ARG A 162 54.48 122.69 63.20
N GLY A 163 53.77 123.81 63.29
CA GLY A 163 52.32 123.87 63.07
C GLY A 163 51.88 123.49 61.65
N ASP A 164 52.64 123.92 60.63
CA ASP A 164 52.33 123.63 59.22
C ASP A 164 52.41 122.13 58.89
N LYS A 165 53.43 121.45 59.42
CA LYS A 165 53.62 119.99 59.25
C LYS A 165 52.50 119.18 59.90
N LEU A 166 52.03 119.58 61.08
CA LEU A 166 50.91 118.91 61.76
C LEU A 166 49.59 119.02 60.98
N ARG A 167 49.35 120.15 60.30
CA ARG A 167 48.16 120.33 59.47
C ARG A 167 48.18 119.45 58.21
N ALA A 168 49.33 119.29 57.57
CA ALA A 168 49.48 118.41 56.40
C ALA A 168 49.19 116.93 56.73
N LEU A 169 49.67 116.45 57.89
CA LEU A 169 49.43 115.08 58.36
C LEU A 169 47.94 114.75 58.57
N ARG A 170 47.17 115.69 59.13
CA ARG A 170 45.71 115.50 59.31
C ARG A 170 44.99 115.38 57.97
N ALA A 171 45.41 116.12 56.95
CA ALA A 171 44.81 116.04 55.62
C ALA A 171 45.07 114.68 54.95
N GLY A 172 46.33 114.23 54.92
CA GLY A 172 46.68 112.95 54.30
C GLY A 172 45.98 111.75 54.95
N ARG A 173 45.83 111.73 56.28
CA ARG A 173 45.10 110.65 56.98
C ARG A 173 43.63 110.57 56.56
N ASN A 174 42.96 111.70 56.34
CA ASN A 174 41.56 111.72 55.90
C ASN A 174 41.39 111.17 54.47
N GLU A 175 42.38 111.40 53.61
CA GLU A 175 42.40 110.86 52.24
C GLU A 175 42.53 109.33 52.27
N LEU A 176 43.44 108.80 53.08
CA LEU A 176 43.62 107.36 53.28
C LEU A 176 42.34 106.69 53.80
N ALA A 177 41.70 107.27 54.82
CA ALA A 177 40.44 106.73 55.37
C ALA A 177 39.32 106.68 54.30
N THR A 178 39.32 107.64 53.36
CA THR A 178 38.35 107.67 52.25
C THR A 178 38.65 106.57 51.22
N ALA A 179 39.93 106.32 50.92
CA ALA A 179 40.34 105.25 50.01
C ALA A 179 39.97 103.86 50.54
N LEU A 180 40.22 103.59 51.83
CA LEU A 180 39.89 102.32 52.48
C LEU A 180 38.37 102.03 52.47
N ARG A 181 37.51 103.04 52.63
CA ARG A 181 36.04 102.88 52.52
C ARG A 181 35.60 102.47 51.11
N ARG A 182 36.20 103.06 50.06
CA ARG A 182 35.87 102.69 48.66
C ARG A 182 36.23 101.25 48.34
N ALA A 183 37.38 100.78 48.83
CA ALA A 183 37.79 99.38 48.67
C ALA A 183 36.82 98.42 49.39
N ALA A 184 36.32 98.78 50.58
CA ALA A 184 35.32 98.00 51.31
C ALA A 184 33.98 97.86 50.56
N ASP A 185 33.49 98.94 49.96
CA ASP A 185 32.26 98.92 49.15
C ASP A 185 32.40 98.03 47.91
N LEU A 186 33.56 98.07 47.24
CA LEU A 186 33.83 97.22 46.08
C LEU A 186 33.87 95.72 46.47
N ALA A 187 34.51 95.39 47.59
CA ALA A 187 34.55 94.02 48.11
C ALA A 187 33.14 93.45 48.37
N SER A 188 32.25 94.26 48.95
CA SER A 188 30.86 93.85 49.25
C SER A 188 30.05 93.62 47.96
N ARG A 189 30.22 94.48 46.95
CA ARG A 189 29.51 94.31 45.66
C ARG A 189 29.95 93.06 44.90
N LEU A 190 31.23 92.68 45.00
CA LEU A 190 31.74 91.46 44.36
C LEU A 190 31.22 90.20 45.04
N GLU A 191 31.01 90.25 46.36
CA GLU A 191 30.39 89.16 47.11
C GLU A 191 28.92 88.95 46.72
N ASP A 192 28.15 90.03 46.58
CA ASP A 192 26.73 89.96 46.19
C ASP A 192 26.53 89.37 44.78
N LEU A 193 27.52 89.52 43.88
CA LEU A 193 27.48 89.01 42.52
C LEU A 193 27.87 87.53 42.40
N GLY A 194 28.49 86.94 43.43
CA GLY A 194 29.33 85.74 43.36
C GLY A 194 28.72 84.48 42.72
N SER A 195 27.40 84.27 42.77
CA SER A 195 26.75 83.06 42.23
C SER A 195 26.02 83.26 40.89
N SER A 196 25.93 84.50 40.40
CA SER A 196 25.12 84.84 39.22
C SER A 196 25.91 85.52 38.11
N ALA A 197 27.11 86.02 38.41
CA ALA A 197 28.00 86.65 37.44
C ALA A 197 28.93 85.64 36.74
N ASP A 198 29.43 86.00 35.57
CA ASP A 198 30.46 85.22 34.88
C ASP A 198 31.70 85.15 35.80
N PRO A 199 32.24 83.95 36.09
CA PRO A 199 33.42 83.79 36.93
C PRO A 199 34.64 84.58 36.42
N ARG A 200 34.70 84.92 35.12
CA ARG A 200 35.73 85.81 34.57
C ARG A 200 35.54 87.28 34.97
N ASP A 201 34.29 87.74 35.07
CA ASP A 201 33.97 89.11 35.53
C ASP A 201 34.23 89.25 37.03
N LEU A 202 33.99 88.20 37.82
CA LEU A 202 34.34 88.14 39.24
C LEU A 202 35.85 88.17 39.48
N LEU A 203 36.64 87.46 38.65
CA LEU A 203 38.11 87.51 38.67
C LEU A 203 38.66 88.91 38.36
N ALA A 204 38.08 89.59 37.36
CA ALA A 204 38.47 90.95 37.00
C ALA A 204 38.19 91.94 38.15
N GLY A 205 36.99 91.88 38.75
CA GLY A 205 36.64 92.75 39.87
C GLY A 205 37.47 92.49 41.14
N ALA A 206 37.78 91.23 41.45
CA ALA A 206 38.66 90.90 42.58
C ALA A 206 40.10 91.43 42.39
N SER A 207 40.56 91.48 41.14
CA SER A 207 41.87 92.06 40.77
C SER A 207 41.90 93.58 40.96
N ASP A 208 40.83 94.29 40.57
CA ASP A 208 40.69 95.75 40.77
C ASP A 208 40.69 96.12 42.26
N LEU A 209 40.02 95.32 43.10
CA LEU A 209 40.05 95.48 44.56
C LEU A 209 41.46 95.32 45.13
N ALA A 210 42.22 94.33 44.64
CA ALA A 210 43.60 94.11 45.07
C ALA A 210 44.53 95.28 44.71
N GLU A 211 44.29 95.97 43.59
CA GLU A 211 45.05 97.15 43.19
C GLU A 211 44.74 98.37 44.09
N GLN A 212 43.46 98.60 44.40
CA GLN A 212 43.05 99.69 45.29
C GLN A 212 43.65 99.55 46.71
N LEU A 213 43.76 98.33 47.20
CA LEU A 213 44.39 98.05 48.50
C LEU A 213 45.90 98.28 48.49
N ARG A 214 46.59 97.96 47.39
CA ARG A 214 48.03 98.24 47.25
C ARG A 214 48.32 99.75 47.26
N GLN A 215 47.46 100.57 46.65
CA GLN A 215 47.61 102.02 46.69
C GLN A 215 47.38 102.58 48.11
N ALA A 216 46.35 102.10 48.81
CA ALA A 216 46.09 102.51 50.19
C ALA A 216 47.22 102.11 51.16
N GLU A 217 47.87 100.97 50.91
CA GLU A 217 49.08 100.55 51.65
C GLU A 217 50.24 101.53 51.46
N ALA A 218 50.49 101.99 50.23
CA ALA A 218 51.54 102.96 49.94
C ALA A 218 51.29 104.33 50.61
N ASP A 219 50.04 104.79 50.60
CA ASP A 219 49.64 106.06 51.22
C ASP A 219 49.81 106.01 52.75
N LEU A 220 49.49 104.87 53.38
CA LEU A 220 49.70 104.63 54.81
C LEU A 220 51.19 104.61 55.19
N VAL A 221 52.06 104.05 54.35
CA VAL A 221 53.52 104.08 54.57
C VAL A 221 54.06 105.51 54.55
N ASN A 222 53.64 106.33 53.58
CA ASN A 222 54.07 107.74 53.50
C ASN A 222 53.59 108.55 54.71
N LEU A 223 52.33 108.39 55.11
CA LEU A 223 51.78 109.03 56.31
C LEU A 223 52.52 108.64 57.59
N THR A 224 52.93 107.38 57.72
CA THR A 224 53.69 106.89 58.88
C THR A 224 55.09 107.50 58.92
N ALA A 225 55.74 107.68 57.76
CA ALA A 225 57.03 108.34 57.63
C ALA A 225 56.95 109.83 58.02
N ASP A 226 55.94 110.54 57.52
CA ASP A 226 55.72 111.96 57.86
C ASP A 226 55.41 112.14 59.35
N PHE A 227 54.65 111.22 59.95
CA PHE A 227 54.32 111.25 61.39
C PHE A 227 55.56 111.07 62.26
N SER A 228 56.46 110.16 61.86
CA SER A 228 57.72 109.89 62.55
C SER A 228 58.66 111.10 62.55
N SER A 229 58.60 111.95 61.52
CA SER A 229 59.43 113.16 61.39
C SER A 229 59.12 114.25 62.44
N LEU A 230 57.95 114.19 63.09
CA LEU A 230 57.53 115.14 64.14
C LEU A 230 57.79 114.65 65.57
N GLY A 231 58.32 113.44 65.74
CA GLY A 231 58.68 112.89 67.05
C GLY A 231 57.51 112.33 67.88
N GLY A 232 56.33 112.13 67.28
CA GLY A 232 55.13 111.56 67.94
C GLY A 232 54.94 110.06 67.69
N GLY A 233 54.37 109.34 68.66
CA GLY A 233 54.13 107.88 68.63
C GLY A 233 52.92 107.43 67.79
N SER A 234 53.01 106.18 67.32
CA SER A 234 52.20 105.43 66.31
C SER A 234 50.68 105.31 66.51
N ASP A 235 50.10 105.80 67.60
CA ASP A 235 48.74 105.38 68.01
C ASP A 235 47.61 105.91 67.11
N LEU A 236 47.87 106.94 66.31
CA LEU A 236 46.85 107.60 65.47
C LEU A 236 46.56 106.91 64.13
N LEU A 237 47.39 105.98 63.64
CA LEU A 237 47.18 105.27 62.35
C LEU A 237 46.75 103.80 62.53
N SER A 238 46.63 103.32 63.76
CA SER A 238 46.34 101.91 64.10
C SER A 238 45.04 101.37 63.47
N THR A 239 43.97 102.17 63.50
CA THR A 239 42.66 101.79 62.93
C THR A 239 42.69 101.65 61.41
N ASP A 240 43.53 102.44 60.73
CA ASP A 240 43.64 102.43 59.27
C ASP A 240 44.45 101.21 58.79
N VAL A 241 45.44 100.77 59.57
CA VAL A 241 46.19 99.51 59.35
C VAL A 241 45.29 98.28 59.47
N GLU A 242 44.46 98.22 60.52
CA GLU A 242 43.55 97.08 60.75
C GLU A 242 42.51 96.94 59.62
N ALA A 243 41.96 98.07 59.15
CA ALA A 243 41.00 98.09 58.05
C ALA A 243 41.61 97.61 56.73
N LEU A 244 42.85 98.01 56.42
CA LEU A 244 43.57 97.55 55.23
C LEU A 244 43.81 96.03 55.25
N ALA A 245 44.26 95.49 56.38
CA ALA A 245 44.55 94.07 56.52
C ALA A 245 43.29 93.18 56.38
N ALA A 246 42.14 93.63 56.88
CA ALA A 246 40.86 92.92 56.73
C ALA A 246 40.42 92.83 55.27
N LEU A 247 40.56 93.91 54.51
CA LEU A 247 40.18 93.95 53.09
C LEU A 247 41.13 93.14 52.21
N GLN A 248 42.43 93.09 52.53
CA GLN A 248 43.40 92.25 51.81
C GLN A 248 43.06 90.75 51.91
N ARG A 249 42.65 90.28 53.10
CA ARG A 249 42.18 88.89 53.25
C ARG A 249 40.92 88.62 52.43
N ARG A 250 39.97 89.56 52.43
CA ARG A 250 38.72 89.42 51.69
C ARG A 250 38.92 89.36 50.17
N SER A 251 39.84 90.15 49.64
CA SER A 251 40.22 90.11 48.22
C SER A 251 40.81 88.75 47.80
N ALA A 252 41.63 88.14 48.65
CA ALA A 252 42.23 86.82 48.37
C ALA A 252 41.17 85.70 48.31
N GLU A 253 40.19 85.71 49.20
CA GLU A 253 39.08 84.74 49.22
C GLU A 253 38.22 84.82 47.96
N LEU A 254 37.83 86.03 47.55
CA LEU A 254 37.03 86.26 46.34
C LEU A 254 37.77 85.81 45.07
N THR A 255 39.08 86.04 45.00
CA THR A 255 39.91 85.62 43.87
C THR A 255 39.98 84.09 43.74
N SER A 256 40.17 83.38 44.85
CA SER A 256 40.23 81.91 44.84
C SER A 256 38.90 81.26 44.46
N ALA A 257 37.78 81.82 44.92
CA ALA A 257 36.44 81.32 44.59
C ALA A 257 36.12 81.48 43.10
N ALA A 258 36.45 82.63 42.53
CA ALA A 258 36.20 82.92 41.12
C ALA A 258 37.08 82.05 40.17
N ALA A 259 38.34 81.80 40.55
CA ALA A 259 39.22 80.91 39.79
C ALA A 259 38.71 79.45 39.72
N SER A 260 38.24 78.90 40.85
CA SER A 260 37.70 77.54 40.90
C SER A 260 36.42 77.40 40.08
N ALA A 261 35.55 78.41 40.08
CA ALA A 261 34.33 78.42 39.27
C ALA A 261 34.62 78.49 37.76
N ALA A 262 35.66 79.22 37.34
CA ALA A 262 36.09 79.27 35.94
C ALA A 262 36.63 77.92 35.45
N GLU A 263 37.45 77.24 36.25
CA GLU A 263 38.03 75.94 35.89
C GLU A 263 36.95 74.85 35.74
N ALA A 264 35.97 74.80 36.65
CA ALA A 264 34.84 73.87 36.56
C ALA A 264 34.02 74.08 35.27
N ARG A 265 33.89 75.34 34.81
CA ARG A 265 33.18 75.66 33.57
C ARG A 265 33.92 75.18 32.33
N ASP A 266 35.23 75.38 32.26
CA ASP A 266 36.05 74.92 31.12
C ASP A 266 36.05 73.37 31.02
N GLN A 267 36.10 72.67 32.16
CA GLN A 267 36.00 71.20 32.20
C GLN A 267 34.63 70.71 31.71
N PHE A 268 33.54 71.39 32.12
CA PHE A 268 32.19 71.09 31.64
C PHE A 268 32.07 71.22 30.12
N ASP A 269 32.53 72.33 29.54
CA ASP A 269 32.42 72.57 28.10
C ASP A 269 33.24 71.58 27.26
N SER A 270 34.41 71.15 27.76
CA SER A 270 35.23 70.10 27.13
C SER A 270 34.53 68.74 27.11
N LEU A 271 33.94 68.31 28.24
CA LEU A 271 33.18 67.06 28.31
C LEU A 271 31.91 67.12 27.46
N ALA A 272 31.22 68.27 27.42
CA ALA A 272 30.04 68.46 26.60
C ALA A 272 30.35 68.36 25.09
N ALA A 273 31.49 68.89 24.66
CA ALA A 273 31.96 68.72 23.28
C ALA A 273 32.26 67.25 22.96
N ARG A 274 32.99 66.54 23.85
CA ARG A 274 33.32 65.12 23.65
C ARG A 274 32.08 64.22 23.64
N THR A 275 31.10 64.51 24.49
CA THR A 275 29.82 63.78 24.55
C THR A 275 29.02 64.01 23.27
N ALA A 276 28.93 65.26 22.80
CA ALA A 276 28.29 65.58 21.53
C ALA A 276 29.01 64.90 20.33
N ASP A 277 30.33 64.89 20.31
CA ASP A 277 31.13 64.24 19.25
C ASP A 277 31.01 62.72 19.26
N PHE A 278 30.83 62.10 20.43
CA PHE A 278 30.53 60.68 20.53
C PHE A 278 29.16 60.38 19.90
N LEU A 279 28.11 61.09 20.32
CA LEU A 279 26.75 60.93 19.79
C LEU A 279 26.72 61.15 18.27
N ASN A 280 27.35 62.21 17.76
CA ASN A 280 27.43 62.50 16.33
C ASN A 280 28.20 61.42 15.55
N ARG A 281 29.23 60.80 16.16
CA ARG A 281 29.96 59.68 15.53
C ARG A 281 29.11 58.42 15.46
N GLN A 282 28.32 58.13 16.49
CA GLN A 282 27.42 56.98 16.48
C GLN A 282 26.25 57.19 15.50
N GLU A 283 25.65 58.38 15.46
CA GLU A 283 24.62 58.74 14.47
C GLU A 283 25.15 58.60 13.02
N ARG A 284 26.41 58.96 12.75
CA ARG A 284 27.03 58.76 11.43
C ARG A 284 27.35 57.30 11.10
N ARG A 285 27.68 56.49 12.11
CA ARG A 285 27.91 55.04 11.95
C ARG A 285 26.59 54.32 11.67
N GLN A 286 25.53 54.73 12.34
CA GLN A 286 24.16 54.28 12.12
C GLN A 286 23.52 54.90 10.85
N GLY A 287 24.23 54.90 9.72
CA GLY A 287 23.76 55.53 8.46
C GLY A 287 22.36 55.09 8.01
N PRO A 288 21.78 55.65 6.93
CA PRO A 288 20.38 55.42 6.54
C PRO A 288 20.00 53.94 6.28
N LEU A 289 20.98 53.05 6.11
CA LEU A 289 20.85 51.59 5.94
C LEU A 289 20.87 50.80 7.26
N ASP A 290 21.14 51.45 8.39
CA ASP A 290 21.24 50.83 9.73
C ASP A 290 19.91 50.88 10.50
N THR A 291 18.81 51.11 9.78
CA THR A 291 17.44 50.91 10.26
C THR A 291 17.17 49.42 10.44
N VAL A 292 16.23 49.07 11.31
CA VAL A 292 15.78 47.67 11.49
C VAL A 292 15.47 47.01 10.14
N ASP A 293 14.85 47.76 9.24
CA ASP A 293 14.40 47.27 7.94
C ASP A 293 15.57 47.06 6.95
N GLY A 294 16.64 47.86 7.04
CA GLY A 294 17.85 47.72 6.22
C GLY A 294 18.73 46.54 6.64
N VAL A 295 18.75 46.19 7.94
CA VAL A 295 19.42 44.99 8.44
C VAL A 295 18.74 43.72 7.94
N ILE A 296 17.40 43.68 7.91
CA ILE A 296 16.64 42.51 7.43
C ILE A 296 16.87 42.24 5.93
N GLN A 297 17.13 43.28 5.13
CA GLN A 297 17.42 43.15 3.69
C GLN A 297 18.78 42.53 3.36
N GLN A 298 19.71 42.44 4.33
CA GLN A 298 21.07 41.92 4.13
C GLN A 298 21.27 40.49 4.67
N LEU A 299 20.20 39.86 5.19
CA LEU A 299 20.24 38.51 5.76
C LEU A 299 19.86 37.47 4.72
N ASP A 300 20.75 37.22 3.77
CA ASP A 300 20.56 36.20 2.73
C ASP A 300 20.84 34.78 3.26
N ASP A 301 21.63 34.65 4.34
CA ASP A 301 21.91 33.39 5.01
C ASP A 301 22.07 33.52 6.54
N ALA A 302 22.18 32.37 7.21
CA ALA A 302 22.34 32.30 8.67
C ALA A 302 23.65 32.94 9.16
N ALA A 303 24.69 32.99 8.34
CA ALA A 303 25.98 33.56 8.71
C ALA A 303 25.91 35.10 8.73
N ASP A 304 25.20 35.70 7.77
CA ASP A 304 24.91 37.12 7.75
C ASP A 304 24.04 37.54 8.95
N ALA A 305 23.10 36.68 9.36
CA ALA A 305 22.22 36.92 10.52
C ALA A 305 22.99 36.91 11.85
N GLU A 306 23.92 35.98 12.00
CA GLU A 306 24.83 35.94 13.15
C GLU A 306 25.79 37.13 13.18
N ALA A 307 26.39 37.50 12.03
CA ALA A 307 27.32 38.62 11.94
C ALA A 307 26.66 39.95 12.30
N THR A 308 25.40 40.12 11.93
CA THR A 308 24.64 41.35 12.21
C THR A 308 24.24 41.44 13.69
N CYS A 309 23.80 40.34 14.31
CA CYS A 309 23.57 40.29 15.76
C CYS A 309 24.84 40.63 16.55
N ALA A 310 25.99 40.07 16.17
CA ALA A 310 27.26 40.34 16.83
C ALA A 310 27.70 41.81 16.72
N ARG A 311 27.38 42.48 15.61
CA ARG A 311 27.64 43.90 15.39
C ARG A 311 26.76 44.79 16.28
N ASP A 312 25.48 44.47 16.41
CA ASP A 312 24.53 45.20 17.25
C ASP A 312 24.87 45.05 18.75
N ASP A 313 25.22 43.84 19.20
CA ASP A 313 25.68 43.58 20.58
C ASP A 313 26.94 44.36 20.94
N LYS A 314 27.88 44.48 19.98
CA LYS A 314 29.11 45.26 20.16
C LYS A 314 28.82 46.76 20.31
N LEU A 315 27.85 47.29 19.57
CA LEU A 315 27.45 48.71 19.68
C LEU A 315 26.87 49.01 21.06
N LEU A 316 25.99 48.14 21.59
CA LEU A 316 25.43 48.29 22.94
C LEU A 316 26.52 48.29 24.02
N ALA A 317 27.53 47.43 23.87
CA ALA A 317 28.69 47.40 24.77
C ALA A 317 29.55 48.69 24.68
N GLU A 318 29.76 49.24 23.47
CA GLU A 318 30.46 50.51 23.27
C GLU A 318 29.71 51.70 23.90
N MET A 319 28.38 51.73 23.78
CA MET A 319 27.53 52.75 24.42
C MET A 319 27.58 52.65 25.95
N ALA A 320 27.40 51.46 26.52
CA ALA A 320 27.44 51.29 27.98
C ALA A 320 28.76 51.79 28.59
N ARG A 321 29.90 51.52 27.93
CA ARG A 321 31.21 52.01 28.36
C ARG A 321 31.32 53.54 28.26
N ALA A 322 30.92 54.11 27.13
CA ALA A 322 31.04 55.53 26.88
C ALA A 322 30.13 56.38 27.80
N ARG A 323 29.02 55.81 28.29
CA ARG A 323 28.14 56.44 29.29
C ARG A 323 28.90 56.78 30.57
N GLY A 324 29.61 55.82 31.13
CA GLY A 324 30.41 56.02 32.36
C GLY A 324 31.62 56.94 32.17
N GLU A 325 32.18 57.01 30.96
CA GLU A 325 33.36 57.85 30.67
C GLU A 325 33.01 59.31 30.31
N LEU A 326 31.80 59.57 29.79
CA LEU A 326 31.43 60.87 29.22
C LEU A 326 30.19 61.49 29.86
N LEU A 327 29.09 60.73 30.00
CA LEU A 327 27.80 61.27 30.41
C LEU A 327 27.72 61.44 31.94
N ASP A 328 28.09 60.42 32.71
CA ASP A 328 28.02 60.48 34.19
C ASP A 328 28.92 61.60 34.79
N PRO A 329 30.17 61.81 34.32
CA PRO A 329 31.00 62.93 34.79
C PRO A 329 30.43 64.30 34.39
N LEU A 330 29.76 64.38 33.24
CA LEU A 330 29.16 65.61 32.73
C LEU A 330 27.92 66.01 33.54
N GLU A 331 27.07 65.06 33.90
CA GLU A 331 25.94 65.26 34.83
C GLU A 331 26.42 65.75 36.20
N THR A 332 27.54 65.20 36.70
CA THR A 332 28.14 65.59 37.98
C THR A 332 28.63 67.05 37.98
N LEU A 333 29.31 67.48 36.90
CA LEU A 333 29.80 68.86 36.74
C LEU A 333 28.67 69.86 36.46
N ALA A 334 27.60 69.44 35.80
CA ALA A 334 26.45 70.28 35.50
C ALA A 334 25.75 70.81 36.77
N ALA A 335 25.77 70.02 37.86
CA ALA A 335 25.20 70.39 39.15
C ALA A 335 26.01 71.47 39.89
N ALA A 336 27.30 71.62 39.56
CA ALA A 336 28.20 72.62 40.15
C ALA A 336 28.37 73.89 39.30
N ALA A 337 27.86 73.90 38.07
CA ALA A 337 28.03 74.98 37.09
C ALA A 337 26.75 75.82 36.90
N ASP A 338 26.88 77.00 36.26
CA ASP A 338 25.76 77.92 35.98
C ASP A 338 24.58 77.24 35.24
N PRO A 339 23.32 77.68 35.46
CA PRO A 339 22.10 77.12 34.85
C PRO A 339 22.14 76.81 33.34
N ARG A 340 22.95 77.50 32.53
CA ARG A 340 23.13 77.17 31.11
C ARG A 340 23.83 75.82 30.88
N ALA A 341 24.82 75.46 31.70
CA ALA A 341 25.49 74.17 31.63
C ALA A 341 24.51 73.02 31.94
N SER A 342 23.68 73.20 32.98
CA SER A 342 22.61 72.27 33.34
C SER A 342 21.59 72.02 32.22
N ALA A 343 21.26 73.03 31.40
CA ALA A 343 20.35 72.86 30.27
C ALA A 343 21.00 72.06 29.11
N ARG A 344 22.28 72.33 28.81
CA ARG A 344 23.04 71.63 27.77
C ARG A 344 23.28 70.16 28.12
N CYS A 345 23.56 69.87 29.40
CA CYS A 345 23.67 68.50 29.91
C CYS A 345 22.38 67.69 29.70
N ARG A 346 21.21 68.27 30.03
CA ARG A 346 19.91 67.62 29.80
C ARG A 346 19.68 67.25 28.33
N GLN A 347 19.96 68.16 27.40
CA GLN A 347 19.80 67.88 25.96
C GLN A 347 20.70 66.73 25.48
N LEU A 348 21.96 66.66 25.94
CA LEU A 348 22.86 65.58 25.58
C LEU A 348 22.43 64.23 26.18
N THR A 349 21.88 64.26 27.40
CA THR A 349 21.34 63.08 28.09
C THR A 349 20.11 62.53 27.38
N GLU A 350 19.17 63.38 26.98
CA GLU A 350 17.99 62.98 26.21
C GLU A 350 18.36 62.35 24.87
N ARG A 351 19.32 62.94 24.14
CA ARG A 351 19.85 62.37 22.89
C ARG A 351 20.51 61.01 23.10
N TRP A 352 21.24 60.84 24.20
CA TRP A 352 21.88 59.57 24.54
C TRP A 352 20.85 58.45 24.74
N LEU A 353 19.83 58.71 25.57
CA LEU A 353 18.79 57.73 25.89
C LEU A 353 17.98 57.29 24.67
N ALA A 354 17.69 58.22 23.75
CA ALA A 354 17.00 57.89 22.50
C ALA A 354 17.81 56.89 21.65
N MET A 355 19.11 57.13 21.49
CA MET A 355 20.01 56.27 20.71
C MET A 355 20.22 54.89 21.35
N GLU A 356 20.28 54.84 22.69
CA GLU A 356 20.39 53.59 23.45
C GLU A 356 19.14 52.71 23.27
N SER A 357 17.94 53.31 23.36
CA SER A 357 16.66 52.64 23.12
C SER A 357 16.56 52.08 21.68
N ASP A 358 16.98 52.85 20.67
CA ASP A 358 16.93 52.40 19.28
C ASP A 358 17.89 51.23 19.02
N ALA A 359 19.09 51.27 19.60
CA ALA A 359 20.06 50.18 19.50
C ALA A 359 19.56 48.89 20.16
N GLU A 360 18.90 48.98 21.33
CA GLU A 360 18.31 47.82 22.01
C GLU A 360 17.15 47.18 21.22
N LEU A 361 16.27 48.02 20.64
CA LEU A 361 15.16 47.54 19.83
C LEU A 361 15.66 46.82 18.58
N LYS A 362 16.72 47.35 17.96
CA LYS A 362 17.37 46.76 16.80
C LYS A 362 17.93 45.38 17.14
N ALA A 363 18.78 45.26 18.16
CA ALA A 363 19.39 43.99 18.58
C ALA A 363 18.36 42.88 18.84
N LYS A 364 17.24 43.21 19.51
CA LYS A 364 16.14 42.25 19.76
C LYS A 364 15.49 41.74 18.48
N ARG A 365 15.30 42.60 17.48
CA ARG A 365 14.69 42.22 16.20
C ARG A 365 15.67 41.41 15.34
N SER A 366 16.95 41.79 15.30
CA SER A 366 18.01 41.04 14.61
C SER A 366 18.06 39.58 15.10
N ALA A 367 18.00 39.38 16.43
CA ALA A 367 17.99 38.04 17.04
C ALA A 367 16.74 37.22 16.67
N SER A 368 15.55 37.83 16.66
CA SER A 368 14.30 37.15 16.29
C SER A 368 14.29 36.69 14.83
N VAL A 369 14.93 37.44 13.93
CA VAL A 369 15.04 37.07 12.50
C VAL A 369 16.02 35.93 12.31
N ARG A 370 17.17 35.96 12.99
CA ARG A 370 18.15 34.86 12.99
C ARG A 370 17.51 33.53 13.39
N ASP A 371 16.79 33.52 14.51
CA ASP A 371 16.20 32.29 15.04
C ASP A 371 15.16 31.69 14.06
N ALA A 372 14.35 32.54 13.42
CA ALA A 372 13.37 32.11 12.42
C ALA A 372 14.01 31.54 11.14
N VAL A 373 15.14 32.12 10.68
CA VAL A 373 15.90 31.61 9.52
C VAL A 373 16.54 30.26 9.81
N LEU A 374 17.12 30.08 11.00
CA LEU A 374 17.74 28.82 11.42
C LEU A 374 16.73 27.68 11.52
N ASP A 375 15.55 27.95 12.10
CA ASP A 375 14.46 26.97 12.21
C ASP A 375 13.97 26.49 10.83
N PHE A 376 13.82 27.40 9.87
CA PHE A 376 13.41 27.08 8.51
C PHE A 376 14.44 26.23 7.76
N LEU A 377 15.73 26.59 7.85
CA LEU A 377 16.80 25.82 7.19
C LEU A 377 16.96 24.41 7.79
N ALA A 378 16.78 24.27 9.10
CA ALA A 378 16.80 22.98 9.77
C ALA A 378 15.63 22.08 9.34
N GLY A 379 14.40 22.64 9.33
CA GLY A 379 13.21 21.93 8.86
C GLY A 379 13.33 21.48 7.40
N ARG A 380 13.92 22.31 6.52
CA ARG A 380 14.11 21.99 5.11
C ARG A 380 15.04 20.79 4.89
N ARG A 381 16.21 20.77 5.56
CA ARG A 381 17.15 19.64 5.47
C ARG A 381 16.51 18.33 5.93
N GLN A 382 15.76 18.37 7.03
CA GLN A 382 15.08 17.20 7.55
C GLN A 382 14.05 16.64 6.56
N LEU A 383 13.34 17.53 5.86
CA LEU A 383 12.35 17.14 4.85
C LEU A 383 13.01 16.59 3.57
N GLU A 384 14.14 17.17 3.14
CA GLU A 384 14.95 16.66 2.02
C GLU A 384 15.48 15.24 2.29
N ASP A 385 15.98 14.97 3.50
CA ASP A 385 16.47 13.64 3.91
C ASP A 385 15.35 12.60 3.95
N GLN A 386 14.18 12.97 4.50
CA GLN A 386 13.01 12.09 4.56
C GLN A 386 12.42 11.79 3.16
N LEU A 387 12.47 12.76 2.24
CA LEU A 387 12.07 12.57 0.85
C LEU A 387 13.00 11.60 0.10
N ALA A 388 14.31 11.67 0.33
CA ALA A 388 15.26 10.72 -0.25
C ALA A 388 15.03 9.29 0.25
N GLU A 389 14.69 9.13 1.54
CA GLU A 389 14.34 7.84 2.14
C GLU A 389 13.01 7.29 1.57
N LEU A 390 12.04 8.16 1.30
CA LEU A 390 10.79 7.84 0.60
C LEU A 390 11.02 7.38 -0.85
N GLU A 391 11.85 8.10 -1.61
CA GLU A 391 12.17 7.77 -3.00
C GLU A 391 12.89 6.40 -3.11
N ALA A 392 13.76 6.08 -2.14
CA ALA A 392 14.40 4.76 -2.05
C ALA A 392 13.39 3.64 -1.80
N LEU A 393 12.36 3.88 -0.98
CA LEU A 393 11.28 2.92 -0.74
C LEU A 393 10.30 2.78 -1.93
N CYS A 394 10.16 3.82 -2.76
CA CYS A 394 9.34 3.80 -3.99
C CYS A 394 10.05 3.11 -5.17
N GLY A 395 11.37 3.02 -5.15
CA GLY A 395 12.15 2.28 -6.16
C GLY A 395 12.01 0.76 -6.03
N GLU A 396 12.73 0.02 -6.87
CA GLU A 396 12.88 -1.44 -6.73
C GLU A 396 13.57 -1.75 -5.39
N GLY A 397 12.76 -1.94 -4.34
CA GLY A 397 13.25 -2.22 -2.99
C GLY A 397 13.91 -3.60 -2.90
N PRO A 398 14.90 -3.77 -2.01
CA PRO A 398 15.76 -4.96 -1.93
C PRO A 398 14.96 -6.25 -1.72
N GLU A 399 15.44 -7.31 -2.37
CA GLU A 399 14.92 -8.68 -2.29
C GLU A 399 14.96 -9.18 -0.83
N GLY A 400 13.84 -9.71 -0.31
CA GLY A 400 13.84 -10.56 0.89
C GLY A 400 12.99 -10.12 2.09
N GLU A 401 12.49 -8.88 2.17
CA GLU A 401 11.61 -8.45 3.27
C GLU A 401 10.12 -8.61 2.94
N SER A 402 9.33 -9.08 3.93
CA SER A 402 7.89 -9.30 3.76
C SER A 402 7.14 -8.01 3.39
N LEU A 403 6.15 -8.14 2.51
CA LEU A 403 5.36 -7.03 1.97
C LEU A 403 4.67 -6.20 3.07
N GLU A 404 4.27 -6.82 4.18
CA GLU A 404 3.65 -6.14 5.33
C GLU A 404 4.61 -5.18 6.03
N VAL A 405 5.89 -5.57 6.18
CA VAL A 405 6.93 -4.74 6.82
C VAL A 405 7.23 -3.52 5.97
N LYS A 406 7.30 -3.68 4.64
CA LYS A 406 7.49 -2.57 3.69
C LYS A 406 6.30 -1.59 3.73
N ALA A 407 5.06 -2.10 3.77
CA ALA A 407 3.86 -1.28 3.88
C ALA A 407 3.74 -0.55 5.24
N ALA A 408 4.21 -1.16 6.34
CA ALA A 408 4.25 -0.51 7.64
C ALA A 408 5.33 0.59 7.71
N ALA A 409 6.52 0.33 7.17
CA ALA A 409 7.60 1.31 7.08
C ALA A 409 7.20 2.54 6.24
N ALA A 410 6.56 2.32 5.08
CA ALA A 410 6.07 3.39 4.22
C ALA A 410 5.01 4.27 4.91
N ARG A 411 4.06 3.68 5.66
CA ARG A 411 3.06 4.43 6.43
C ARG A 411 3.68 5.30 7.52
N SER A 412 4.63 4.74 8.27
CA SER A 412 5.37 5.47 9.31
C SER A 412 6.19 6.63 8.74
N LEU A 413 6.88 6.41 7.60
CA LEU A 413 7.61 7.48 6.93
C LEU A 413 6.69 8.60 6.44
N ARG A 414 5.56 8.25 5.83
CA ARG A 414 4.59 9.23 5.31
C ARG A 414 4.02 10.12 6.39
N GLN A 415 3.73 9.56 7.57
CA GLN A 415 3.28 10.34 8.72
C GLN A 415 4.36 11.33 9.18
N ARG A 416 5.61 10.88 9.31
CA ARG A 416 6.73 11.76 9.70
C ARG A 416 6.95 12.88 8.68
N VAL A 417 6.85 12.60 7.38
CA VAL A 417 7.02 13.60 6.33
C VAL A 417 5.92 14.66 6.37
N ALA A 418 4.66 14.26 6.61
CA ALA A 418 3.55 15.20 6.78
C ALA A 418 3.76 16.12 8.00
N GLU A 419 4.20 15.57 9.13
CA GLU A 419 4.51 16.33 10.34
C GLU A 419 5.66 17.34 10.11
N THR A 420 6.73 16.95 9.41
CA THR A 420 7.84 17.87 9.07
C THR A 420 7.42 18.94 8.08
N ALA A 421 6.53 18.63 7.13
CA ALA A 421 5.98 19.59 6.16
C ALA A 421 5.10 20.65 6.83
N ASP A 422 4.25 20.25 7.78
CA ASP A 422 3.44 21.19 8.57
C ASP A 422 4.32 22.13 9.42
N GLN A 423 5.40 21.60 10.01
CA GLN A 423 6.38 22.40 10.76
C GLN A 423 7.15 23.38 9.87
N LEU A 424 7.49 22.97 8.64
CA LEU A 424 8.13 23.85 7.67
C LEU A 424 7.17 24.95 7.20
N ALA A 425 5.90 24.63 6.93
CA ALA A 425 4.88 25.62 6.57
C ALA A 425 4.60 26.63 7.71
N GLU A 426 4.67 26.19 8.97
CA GLU A 426 4.56 27.04 10.15
C GLU A 426 5.77 27.99 10.30
N SER A 427 7.01 27.49 10.09
CA SER A 427 8.22 28.32 10.11
C SER A 427 8.28 29.30 8.94
N GLU A 428 7.80 28.90 7.76
CA GLU A 428 7.57 29.79 6.62
C GLU A 428 6.53 30.86 6.91
N ARG A 429 5.41 30.52 7.55
CA ARG A 429 4.42 31.53 7.97
C ARG A 429 5.00 32.52 8.97
N ARG A 430 5.89 32.09 9.87
CA ARG A 430 6.61 32.99 10.79
C ARG A 430 7.59 33.89 10.04
N LEU A 431 8.40 33.35 9.13
CA LEU A 431 9.25 34.13 8.23
C LEU A 431 8.44 35.10 7.36
N ALA A 432 7.28 34.67 6.87
CA ALA A 432 6.35 35.47 6.08
C ALA A 432 5.61 36.54 6.91
N GLY A 433 5.43 36.33 8.22
CA GLY A 433 4.94 37.34 9.16
C GLY A 433 5.98 38.41 9.48
N LEU A 434 7.28 38.10 9.32
CA LEU A 434 8.42 39.01 9.47
C LEU A 434 8.75 39.77 8.16
N ARG A 435 7.88 39.68 7.13
CA ARG A 435 8.18 39.86 5.69
C ARG A 435 7.84 41.21 5.01
N PRO A 436 7.87 42.40 5.62
CA PRO A 436 7.93 43.58 4.77
C PRO A 436 9.27 43.74 4.04
N HIS A 437 10.33 42.99 4.39
CA HIS A 437 11.72 43.33 3.98
C HIS A 437 12.66 42.19 3.52
N LEU A 438 12.19 40.98 3.24
CA LEU A 438 13.02 39.96 2.56
C LEU A 438 12.98 40.20 1.04
N SER A 439 14.15 40.24 0.38
CA SER A 439 14.25 40.51 -1.06
C SER A 439 13.40 39.55 -1.89
N ASP A 440 12.80 40.05 -2.99
CA ASP A 440 11.93 39.27 -3.88
C ASP A 440 12.58 37.98 -4.39
N SER A 441 13.92 37.90 -4.45
CA SER A 441 14.66 36.71 -4.90
C SER A 441 14.68 35.58 -3.87
N ALA A 442 14.95 35.87 -2.58
CA ALA A 442 14.97 34.83 -1.55
C ALA A 442 13.56 34.27 -1.28
N GLY A 443 12.54 35.15 -1.32
CA GLY A 443 11.14 34.74 -1.20
C GLY A 443 10.62 33.93 -2.40
N GLN A 444 11.06 34.23 -3.62
CA GLN A 444 10.72 33.46 -4.82
C GLN A 444 11.48 32.14 -4.91
N GLU A 445 12.75 32.10 -4.49
CA GLU A 445 13.56 30.88 -4.50
C GLU A 445 13.08 29.89 -3.42
N ALA A 446 12.72 30.38 -2.23
CA ALA A 446 12.06 29.57 -1.21
C ALA A 446 10.71 29.02 -1.69
N ALA A 447 9.85 29.87 -2.27
CA ALA A 447 8.54 29.43 -2.79
C ALA A 447 8.64 28.45 -3.99
N ALA A 448 9.59 28.67 -4.91
CA ALA A 448 9.80 27.78 -6.05
C ALA A 448 10.33 26.41 -5.60
N LYS A 449 11.28 26.38 -4.66
CA LYS A 449 11.80 25.15 -4.07
C LYS A 449 10.75 24.43 -3.22
N HIS A 450 9.88 25.17 -2.51
CA HIS A 450 8.74 24.59 -1.79
C HIS A 450 7.75 23.95 -2.76
N SER A 451 7.45 24.59 -3.90
CA SER A 451 6.57 24.00 -4.91
C SER A 451 7.15 22.74 -5.56
N ASP A 452 8.47 22.66 -5.72
CA ASP A 452 9.14 21.46 -6.25
C ASP A 452 9.15 20.33 -5.21
N ILE A 453 9.36 20.66 -3.93
CA ILE A 453 9.21 19.74 -2.80
C ILE A 453 7.78 19.22 -2.72
N ASP A 454 6.75 20.08 -2.78
CA ASP A 454 5.33 19.70 -2.79
C ASP A 454 4.99 18.83 -4.00
N ARG A 455 5.51 19.16 -5.19
CA ARG A 455 5.31 18.37 -6.40
C ARG A 455 5.94 16.98 -6.28
N ARG A 456 7.15 16.88 -5.73
CA ARG A 456 7.82 15.60 -5.47
C ARG A 456 7.11 14.80 -4.40
N LEU A 457 6.59 15.46 -3.36
CA LEU A 457 5.76 14.87 -2.32
C LEU A 457 4.48 14.27 -2.92
N ALA A 458 3.77 15.02 -3.77
CA ALA A 458 2.58 14.54 -4.47
C ALA A 458 2.90 13.35 -5.39
N GLN A 459 3.97 13.45 -6.19
CA GLN A 459 4.39 12.35 -7.08
C GLN A 459 4.82 11.09 -6.33
N CYS A 460 5.52 11.22 -5.21
CA CYS A 460 5.90 10.07 -4.37
C CYS A 460 4.69 9.50 -3.63
N SER A 461 3.78 10.37 -3.17
CA SER A 461 2.52 9.98 -2.54
C SER A 461 1.64 9.17 -3.50
N ASP A 462 1.45 9.64 -4.73
CA ASP A 462 0.66 8.94 -5.76
C ASP A 462 1.31 7.61 -6.15
N LYS A 463 2.64 7.58 -6.32
CA LYS A 463 3.38 6.34 -6.59
C LYS A 463 3.24 5.34 -5.44
N LEU A 464 3.28 5.80 -4.19
CA LEU A 464 3.07 4.94 -3.03
C LEU A 464 1.64 4.46 -2.89
N GLU A 465 0.64 5.27 -3.19
CA GLU A 465 -0.75 4.84 -3.18
C GLU A 465 -1.00 3.77 -4.24
N ASN A 466 -0.51 3.98 -5.46
CA ASN A 466 -0.58 2.98 -6.51
C ASN A 466 0.14 1.69 -6.11
N ARG A 467 1.36 1.80 -5.53
CA ARG A 467 2.11 0.64 -5.07
C ARG A 467 1.43 -0.07 -3.90
N MET A 468 0.85 0.65 -2.95
CA MET A 468 0.09 0.06 -1.84
C MET A 468 -1.19 -0.62 -2.32
N ALA A 469 -1.90 -0.03 -3.28
CA ALA A 469 -3.09 -0.63 -3.88
C ALA A 469 -2.75 -1.90 -4.68
N GLU A 470 -1.65 -1.89 -5.45
CA GLU A 470 -1.12 -3.09 -6.12
C GLU A 470 -0.76 -4.18 -5.11
N LEU A 471 -0.07 -3.84 -4.02
CA LEU A 471 0.34 -4.80 -2.98
C LEU A 471 -0.85 -5.36 -2.18
N GLN A 472 -1.86 -4.54 -1.87
CA GLN A 472 -3.11 -5.02 -1.25
C GLN A 472 -3.86 -5.96 -2.18
N ARG A 473 -3.98 -5.59 -3.46
CA ARG A 473 -4.62 -6.43 -4.47
C ARG A 473 -3.88 -7.76 -4.67
N LEU A 474 -2.55 -7.74 -4.70
CA LEU A 474 -1.71 -8.94 -4.74
C LEU A 474 -1.89 -9.83 -3.50
N SER A 475 -2.01 -9.26 -2.31
CA SER A 475 -2.27 -10.00 -1.07
C SER A 475 -3.63 -10.71 -1.11
N GLU A 476 -4.70 -9.99 -1.48
CA GLU A 476 -6.05 -10.55 -1.59
C GLU A 476 -6.14 -11.65 -2.65
N LEU A 477 -5.49 -11.42 -3.80
CA LEU A 477 -5.41 -12.37 -4.90
C LEU A 477 -4.60 -13.62 -4.49
N SER A 478 -3.43 -13.45 -3.86
CA SER A 478 -2.54 -14.53 -3.43
C SER A 478 -3.18 -15.46 -2.41
N ASP A 479 -3.79 -14.91 -1.35
CA ASP A 479 -4.47 -15.71 -0.32
C ASP A 479 -5.64 -16.51 -0.93
N SER A 480 -6.35 -15.90 -1.87
CA SER A 480 -7.49 -16.55 -2.52
C SER A 480 -7.10 -17.56 -3.61
N SER A 481 -6.00 -17.36 -4.35
CA SER A 481 -5.56 -18.28 -5.42
C SER A 481 -4.78 -19.47 -4.84
N ALA A 482 -3.85 -19.24 -3.91
CA ALA A 482 -2.99 -20.27 -3.35
C ALA A 482 -3.80 -21.34 -2.63
N GLY A 483 -4.80 -20.93 -1.83
CA GLY A 483 -5.72 -21.85 -1.16
C GLY A 483 -6.55 -22.70 -2.13
N ARG A 484 -6.96 -22.12 -3.26
CA ARG A 484 -7.77 -22.81 -4.28
C ARG A 484 -6.93 -23.77 -5.13
N VAL A 485 -5.73 -23.36 -5.56
CA VAL A 485 -4.79 -24.21 -6.31
C VAL A 485 -4.34 -25.40 -5.47
N ALA A 486 -4.00 -25.18 -4.20
CA ALA A 486 -3.70 -26.25 -3.26
C ALA A 486 -4.91 -27.18 -3.05
N GLY A 487 -6.11 -26.60 -2.91
CA GLY A 487 -7.36 -27.35 -2.78
C GLY A 487 -7.67 -28.26 -3.98
N LEU A 488 -7.40 -27.80 -5.20
CA LEU A 488 -7.55 -28.58 -6.44
C LEU A 488 -6.53 -29.73 -6.51
N SER A 489 -5.28 -29.44 -6.19
CA SER A 489 -4.22 -30.45 -6.15
C SER A 489 -4.51 -31.54 -5.11
N ASP A 490 -4.98 -31.15 -3.93
CA ASP A 490 -5.39 -32.06 -2.87
C ASP A 490 -6.64 -32.86 -3.25
N TRP A 491 -7.62 -32.23 -3.90
CA TRP A 491 -8.78 -32.95 -4.43
C TRP A 491 -8.36 -33.98 -5.49
N ALA A 492 -7.52 -33.60 -6.45
CA ALA A 492 -7.03 -34.50 -7.50
C ALA A 492 -6.26 -35.68 -6.89
N ARG A 493 -5.40 -35.43 -5.90
CA ARG A 493 -4.71 -36.49 -5.14
C ARG A 493 -5.69 -37.43 -4.44
N ARG A 494 -6.72 -36.90 -3.78
CA ARG A 494 -7.78 -37.72 -3.14
C ARG A 494 -8.61 -38.49 -4.16
N ALA A 495 -8.91 -37.91 -5.32
CA ALA A 495 -9.65 -38.56 -6.39
C ALA A 495 -8.83 -39.68 -7.03
N MET A 496 -7.54 -39.46 -7.28
CA MET A 496 -6.60 -40.52 -7.72
C MET A 496 -6.48 -41.65 -6.69
N ALA A 497 -6.46 -41.33 -5.39
CA ALA A 497 -6.45 -42.33 -4.32
C ALA A 497 -7.78 -43.11 -4.20
N ARG A 498 -8.90 -42.55 -4.67
CA ARG A 498 -10.16 -43.29 -4.83
C ARG A 498 -10.08 -44.20 -6.06
N HIS A 499 -9.58 -43.68 -7.19
CA HIS A 499 -9.35 -44.43 -8.42
C HIS A 499 -8.42 -45.63 -8.22
N SER A 500 -7.36 -45.52 -7.42
CA SER A 500 -6.48 -46.66 -7.17
C SER A 500 -7.18 -47.85 -6.50
N ARG A 501 -8.33 -47.65 -5.83
CA ARG A 501 -9.13 -48.74 -5.25
C ARG A 501 -9.94 -49.50 -6.30
N TRP A 502 -10.10 -48.92 -7.49
CA TRP A 502 -10.87 -49.49 -8.59
C TRP A 502 -9.99 -49.81 -9.80
N SER A 503 -8.68 -49.90 -9.63
CA SER A 503 -7.81 -50.47 -10.67
C SER A 503 -8.02 -51.97 -10.85
N ASP A 504 -8.64 -52.64 -9.87
CA ASP A 504 -8.94 -54.07 -9.90
C ASP A 504 -10.25 -54.33 -9.14
N VAL A 505 -11.29 -54.77 -9.85
CA VAL A 505 -12.68 -54.75 -9.38
C VAL A 505 -13.38 -56.07 -9.70
N ARG A 506 -14.26 -56.54 -8.81
CA ARG A 506 -15.08 -57.74 -9.06
C ARG A 506 -16.27 -57.41 -9.96
N ALA A 507 -16.66 -58.35 -10.82
CA ALA A 507 -17.75 -58.19 -11.77
C ALA A 507 -19.07 -57.74 -11.10
N ALA A 508 -19.43 -58.29 -9.93
CA ALA A 508 -20.61 -57.89 -9.18
C ALA A 508 -20.62 -56.42 -8.72
N GLN A 509 -19.45 -55.79 -8.58
CA GLN A 509 -19.30 -54.43 -8.06
C GLN A 509 -19.35 -53.36 -9.14
N VAL A 510 -19.24 -53.73 -10.42
CA VAL A 510 -19.12 -52.79 -11.55
C VAL A 510 -20.32 -51.84 -11.64
N ALA A 511 -21.54 -52.34 -11.43
CA ALA A 511 -22.75 -51.51 -11.48
C ALA A 511 -22.78 -50.44 -10.38
N ASP A 512 -22.33 -50.79 -9.17
CA ASP A 512 -22.29 -49.87 -8.04
C ASP A 512 -21.17 -48.83 -8.20
N ILE A 513 -20.01 -49.27 -8.68
CA ILE A 513 -18.86 -48.40 -8.93
C ILE A 513 -19.16 -47.37 -10.02
N ASP A 514 -19.78 -47.76 -11.14
CA ASP A 514 -20.18 -46.78 -12.17
C ASP A 514 -21.25 -45.80 -11.65
N GLY A 515 -22.32 -46.34 -11.03
CA GLY A 515 -23.50 -45.56 -10.65
C GLY A 515 -23.28 -44.60 -9.48
N HIS A 516 -22.53 -44.98 -8.45
CA HIS A 516 -22.38 -44.19 -7.23
C HIS A 516 -21.01 -43.52 -7.12
N HIS A 517 -19.94 -44.22 -7.50
CA HIS A 517 -18.59 -43.75 -7.25
C HIS A 517 -18.01 -42.93 -8.40
N LEU A 518 -17.93 -43.52 -9.61
CA LEU A 518 -17.37 -42.85 -10.78
C LEU A 518 -18.27 -41.70 -11.24
N ALA A 519 -19.60 -41.87 -11.24
CA ALA A 519 -20.53 -40.79 -11.56
C ALA A 519 -20.47 -39.61 -10.56
N GLY A 520 -20.09 -39.86 -9.30
CA GLY A 520 -19.86 -38.82 -8.30
C GLY A 520 -18.57 -38.04 -8.59
N ILE A 521 -17.47 -38.75 -8.87
CA ILE A 521 -16.19 -38.13 -9.22
C ILE A 521 -16.27 -37.37 -10.53
N GLU A 522 -17.01 -37.86 -11.53
CA GLU A 522 -17.15 -37.16 -12.81
C GLU A 522 -17.86 -35.80 -12.64
N ARG A 523 -18.90 -35.74 -11.79
CA ARG A 523 -19.56 -34.47 -11.45
C ARG A 523 -18.61 -33.53 -10.72
N GLU A 524 -17.90 -34.03 -9.70
CA GLU A 524 -16.89 -33.24 -8.99
C GLU A 524 -15.79 -32.75 -9.95
N ALA A 525 -15.33 -33.58 -10.88
CA ALA A 525 -14.30 -33.26 -11.85
C ALA A 525 -14.76 -32.19 -12.85
N ALA A 526 -16.01 -32.27 -13.33
CA ALA A 526 -16.59 -31.25 -14.19
C ALA A 526 -16.65 -29.88 -13.48
N ASP A 527 -17.04 -29.84 -12.21
CA ASP A 527 -17.03 -28.61 -11.40
C ASP A 527 -15.60 -28.06 -11.23
N ARG A 528 -14.60 -28.93 -11.02
CA ARG A 528 -13.19 -28.52 -10.88
C ARG A 528 -12.56 -28.04 -12.18
N VAL A 529 -12.90 -28.67 -13.31
CA VAL A 529 -12.46 -28.20 -14.64
C VAL A 529 -13.09 -26.85 -14.99
N ALA A 530 -14.36 -26.63 -14.63
CA ALA A 530 -15.02 -25.33 -14.80
C ALA A 530 -14.41 -24.25 -13.89
N GLU A 531 -14.05 -24.60 -12.65
CA GLU A 531 -13.34 -23.73 -11.72
C GLU A 531 -11.97 -23.31 -12.24
N LEU A 532 -11.19 -24.26 -12.78
CA LEU A 532 -9.89 -24.05 -13.42
C LEU A 532 -10.00 -23.13 -14.63
N ASN A 533 -10.88 -23.44 -15.58
CA ASN A 533 -10.97 -22.72 -16.85
C ASN A 533 -11.72 -21.37 -16.76
N GLY A 534 -12.32 -21.07 -15.61
CA GLY A 534 -13.04 -19.81 -15.36
C GLY A 534 -12.28 -18.88 -14.44
N ASN A 535 -12.87 -18.60 -13.28
CA ASN A 535 -12.39 -17.56 -12.36
C ASN A 535 -10.97 -17.79 -11.84
N LEU A 536 -10.55 -19.03 -11.63
CA LEU A 536 -9.24 -19.29 -11.03
C LEU A 536 -8.10 -18.95 -12.01
N ARG A 537 -8.22 -19.30 -13.28
CA ARG A 537 -7.21 -18.95 -14.29
C ARG A 537 -7.09 -17.45 -14.47
N GLN A 538 -8.22 -16.74 -14.54
CA GLN A 538 -8.21 -15.28 -14.62
C GLN A 538 -7.48 -14.63 -13.42
N MET A 539 -7.71 -15.13 -12.21
CA MET A 539 -7.02 -14.63 -11.01
C MET A 539 -5.51 -14.93 -11.02
N VAL A 540 -5.11 -16.10 -11.53
CA VAL A 540 -3.70 -16.48 -11.65
C VAL A 540 -3.01 -15.66 -12.74
N ASP A 541 -3.64 -15.46 -13.89
CA ASP A 541 -3.11 -14.62 -14.97
C ASP A 541 -2.91 -13.16 -14.50
N GLU A 542 -3.86 -12.59 -13.74
CA GLU A 542 -3.73 -11.26 -13.11
C GLU A 542 -2.56 -11.20 -12.10
N GLN A 543 -2.28 -12.30 -11.37
CA GLN A 543 -1.13 -12.38 -10.47
C GLN A 543 0.20 -12.49 -11.22
N LEU A 544 0.24 -13.24 -12.33
CA LEU A 544 1.45 -13.41 -13.13
C LEU A 544 1.93 -12.09 -13.76
N GLU A 545 1.02 -11.16 -14.05
CA GLU A 545 1.36 -9.81 -14.54
C GLU A 545 1.95 -8.90 -13.44
N LEU A 546 1.55 -9.11 -12.18
CA LEU A 546 1.89 -8.24 -11.05
C LEU A 546 3.06 -8.75 -10.20
N LEU A 547 3.37 -10.05 -10.27
CA LEU A 547 4.43 -10.69 -9.49
C LEU A 547 5.82 -10.57 -10.16
N PRO A 548 6.91 -10.55 -9.38
CA PRO A 548 8.26 -10.70 -9.90
C PRO A 548 8.45 -12.04 -10.62
N ASP A 549 9.30 -12.08 -11.66
CA ASP A 549 9.55 -13.23 -12.54
C ASP A 549 9.73 -14.59 -11.82
N ARG A 550 10.37 -14.59 -10.64
CA ARG A 550 10.63 -15.81 -9.87
C ARG A 550 9.37 -16.37 -9.21
N GLU A 551 8.59 -15.50 -8.58
CA GLU A 551 7.35 -15.88 -7.88
C GLU A 551 6.24 -16.19 -8.89
N ALA A 552 6.18 -15.44 -10.00
CA ALA A 552 5.29 -15.71 -11.12
C ALA A 552 5.53 -17.12 -11.71
N ARG A 553 6.79 -17.51 -11.96
CA ARG A 553 7.09 -18.88 -12.43
C ARG A 553 6.62 -19.96 -11.46
N GLN A 554 6.85 -19.78 -10.16
CA GLN A 554 6.45 -20.76 -9.15
C GLN A 554 4.92 -20.92 -9.08
N LEU A 555 4.17 -19.82 -9.14
CA LEU A 555 2.71 -19.85 -9.18
C LEU A 555 2.19 -20.52 -10.47
N GLY A 556 2.76 -20.15 -11.62
CA GLY A 556 2.39 -20.74 -12.91
C GLY A 556 2.62 -22.25 -12.95
N GLU A 557 3.80 -22.71 -12.53
CA GLU A 557 4.11 -24.15 -12.44
C GLU A 557 3.16 -24.90 -11.50
N ALA A 558 2.82 -24.30 -10.34
CA ALA A 558 1.88 -24.89 -9.39
C ALA A 558 0.45 -24.99 -9.96
N PHE A 559 -0.01 -23.94 -10.66
CA PHE A 559 -1.32 -23.94 -11.32
C PHE A 559 -1.39 -24.96 -12.46
N ASP A 560 -0.39 -25.00 -13.34
CA ASP A 560 -0.34 -25.94 -14.46
C ASP A 560 -0.28 -27.39 -13.97
N SER A 561 0.47 -27.65 -12.88
CA SER A 561 0.52 -28.98 -12.25
C SER A 561 -0.83 -29.39 -11.66
N ALA A 562 -1.54 -28.46 -11.01
CA ALA A 562 -2.89 -28.70 -10.48
C ALA A 562 -3.89 -28.96 -11.61
N ALA A 563 -3.83 -28.18 -12.69
CA ALA A 563 -4.69 -28.32 -13.86
C ALA A 563 -4.51 -29.68 -14.53
N ALA A 564 -3.26 -30.07 -14.82
CA ALA A 564 -2.93 -31.37 -15.39
C ALA A 564 -3.42 -32.53 -14.50
N SER A 565 -3.32 -32.40 -13.18
CA SER A 565 -3.79 -33.41 -12.24
C SER A 565 -5.31 -33.56 -12.24
N VAL A 566 -6.06 -32.45 -12.33
CA VAL A 566 -7.53 -32.46 -12.38
C VAL A 566 -8.03 -33.01 -13.72
N GLU A 567 -7.43 -32.60 -14.83
CA GLU A 567 -7.76 -33.10 -16.17
C GLU A 567 -7.48 -34.61 -16.27
N HIS A 568 -6.35 -35.07 -15.74
CA HIS A 568 -6.02 -36.50 -15.69
C HIS A 568 -7.07 -37.32 -14.92
N VAL A 569 -7.55 -36.81 -13.78
CA VAL A 569 -8.65 -37.45 -13.03
C VAL A 569 -9.93 -37.48 -13.85
N ALA A 570 -10.29 -36.39 -14.54
CA ALA A 570 -11.49 -36.33 -15.36
C ALA A 570 -11.44 -37.37 -16.51
N ASP A 571 -10.31 -37.42 -17.23
CA ASP A 571 -10.06 -38.36 -18.32
C ASP A 571 -10.11 -39.81 -17.84
N LEU A 572 -9.41 -40.14 -16.76
CA LEU A 572 -9.40 -41.48 -16.18
C LEU A 572 -10.79 -41.91 -15.73
N THR A 573 -11.56 -40.98 -15.14
CA THR A 573 -12.95 -41.25 -14.73
C THR A 573 -13.83 -41.57 -15.94
N SER A 574 -13.76 -40.75 -17.00
CA SER A 574 -14.52 -40.95 -18.23
C SER A 574 -14.21 -42.30 -18.88
N ARG A 575 -12.92 -42.66 -18.99
CA ARG A 575 -12.48 -43.96 -19.54
C ARG A 575 -13.01 -45.13 -18.72
N ARG A 576 -12.96 -45.05 -17.39
CA ARG A 576 -13.47 -46.11 -16.49
C ARG A 576 -14.99 -46.24 -16.53
N ARG A 577 -15.73 -45.14 -16.63
CA ARG A 577 -17.18 -45.19 -16.85
C ARG A 577 -17.53 -45.85 -18.17
N ARG A 578 -16.80 -45.51 -19.25
CA ARG A 578 -16.96 -46.16 -20.57
C ARG A 578 -16.73 -47.67 -20.49
N LEU A 579 -15.68 -48.12 -19.80
CA LEU A 579 -15.44 -49.53 -19.54
C LEU A 579 -16.59 -50.19 -18.75
N CYS A 580 -17.01 -49.57 -17.64
CA CYS A 580 -18.08 -50.14 -16.82
C CYS A 580 -19.39 -50.26 -17.62
N GLY A 581 -19.73 -49.26 -18.43
CA GLY A 581 -20.88 -49.30 -19.34
C GLY A 581 -20.78 -50.44 -20.37
N ALA A 582 -19.61 -50.62 -20.99
CA ALA A 582 -19.37 -51.71 -21.93
C ALA A 582 -19.45 -53.10 -21.26
N TRP A 583 -18.90 -53.25 -20.04
CA TRP A 583 -18.99 -54.47 -19.26
C TRP A 583 -20.44 -54.83 -18.89
N LEU A 584 -21.23 -53.85 -18.47
CA LEU A 584 -22.65 -54.06 -18.16
C LEU A 584 -23.48 -54.40 -19.42
N ALA A 585 -23.11 -53.87 -20.58
CA ALA A 585 -23.71 -54.27 -21.85
C ALA A 585 -23.33 -55.71 -22.24
N TRP A 586 -22.06 -56.09 -22.09
CA TRP A 586 -21.57 -57.44 -22.34
C TRP A 586 -22.25 -58.49 -21.43
N THR A 587 -22.33 -58.23 -20.12
CA THR A 587 -22.98 -59.16 -19.18
C THR A 587 -24.45 -59.41 -19.53
N ARG A 588 -25.18 -58.37 -19.96
CA ARG A 588 -26.56 -58.50 -20.45
C ARG A 588 -26.63 -59.31 -21.74
N ALA A 589 -25.79 -58.97 -22.73
CA ALA A 589 -25.74 -59.67 -24.01
C ALA A 589 -25.40 -61.17 -23.82
N ARG A 590 -24.42 -61.50 -22.97
CA ARG A 590 -24.08 -62.89 -22.60
C ARG A 590 -25.25 -63.62 -21.94
N ALA A 591 -25.94 -62.97 -21.00
CA ALA A 591 -27.09 -63.58 -20.31
C ALA A 591 -28.26 -63.82 -21.28
N ASP A 592 -28.56 -62.87 -22.15
CA ASP A 592 -29.63 -62.97 -23.15
C ASP A 592 -29.30 -64.03 -24.20
N ALA A 593 -28.06 -64.06 -24.71
CA ALA A 593 -27.56 -65.11 -25.60
C ALA A 593 -27.67 -66.49 -24.96
N ARG A 594 -27.22 -66.67 -23.71
CA ARG A 594 -27.36 -67.95 -22.98
C ARG A 594 -28.82 -68.37 -22.80
N ARG A 595 -29.75 -67.44 -22.53
CA ARG A 595 -31.18 -67.77 -22.44
C ARG A 595 -31.73 -68.23 -23.79
N GLU A 596 -31.40 -67.53 -24.87
CA GLU A 596 -31.85 -67.88 -26.22
C GLU A 596 -31.24 -69.22 -26.67
N LEU A 597 -29.97 -69.46 -26.39
CA LEU A 597 -29.30 -70.74 -26.65
C LEU A 597 -29.91 -71.92 -25.88
N ARG A 598 -30.23 -71.74 -24.58
CA ARG A 598 -30.95 -72.77 -23.81
C ARG A 598 -32.34 -73.03 -24.39
N ARG A 599 -33.04 -71.99 -24.82
CA ARG A 599 -34.33 -72.12 -25.51
C ARG A 599 -34.17 -72.91 -26.81
N VAL A 600 -33.17 -72.60 -27.63
CA VAL A 600 -32.85 -73.34 -28.85
C VAL A 600 -32.53 -74.81 -28.54
N ALA A 601 -31.69 -75.08 -27.54
CA ALA A 601 -31.32 -76.44 -27.16
C ALA A 601 -32.53 -77.26 -26.69
N GLU A 602 -33.47 -76.65 -25.96
CA GLU A 602 -34.71 -77.31 -25.53
C GLU A 602 -35.66 -77.54 -26.71
N GLN A 603 -35.82 -76.56 -27.60
CA GLN A 603 -36.60 -76.71 -28.82
C GLN A 603 -36.02 -77.78 -29.76
N LEU A 604 -34.69 -77.90 -29.85
CA LEU A 604 -34.00 -78.91 -30.65
C LEU A 604 -34.27 -80.35 -30.16
N ARG A 605 -34.47 -80.55 -28.85
CA ARG A 605 -34.83 -81.86 -28.28
C ARG A 605 -36.25 -82.29 -28.66
N GLY A 606 -37.16 -81.33 -28.81
CA GLY A 606 -38.58 -81.56 -29.13
C GLY A 606 -38.94 -81.41 -30.60
N ALA A 607 -38.02 -80.94 -31.45
CA ALA A 607 -38.26 -80.75 -32.88
C ALA A 607 -38.51 -82.10 -33.58
N ASP A 608 -39.67 -82.19 -34.23
CA ASP A 608 -40.02 -83.25 -35.17
C ASP A 608 -39.15 -83.13 -36.43
N ASP A 609 -39.17 -84.14 -37.33
CA ASP A 609 -38.29 -84.22 -38.51
C ASP A 609 -38.61 -83.16 -39.61
N GLU A 610 -39.17 -81.99 -39.24
CA GLU A 610 -39.60 -80.92 -40.14
C GLU A 610 -38.49 -79.87 -40.40
N SER A 611 -38.32 -79.49 -41.66
CA SER A 611 -37.22 -78.61 -42.10
C SER A 611 -37.37 -77.15 -41.63
N ASP A 612 -38.60 -76.65 -41.49
CA ASP A 612 -38.87 -75.22 -41.27
C ASP A 612 -38.55 -74.78 -39.82
N GLU A 613 -38.76 -75.68 -38.84
CA GLU A 613 -38.42 -75.42 -37.44
C GLU A 613 -36.90 -75.31 -37.25
N LEU A 614 -36.12 -76.16 -37.92
CA LEU A 614 -34.66 -76.15 -37.85
C LEU A 614 -34.05 -74.87 -38.46
N ASP A 615 -34.64 -74.30 -39.51
CA ASP A 615 -34.17 -73.03 -40.10
C ASP A 615 -34.41 -71.85 -39.14
N SER A 616 -35.55 -71.83 -38.43
CA SER A 616 -35.82 -70.82 -37.39
C SER A 616 -34.85 -70.94 -36.20
N LEU A 617 -34.48 -72.16 -35.79
CA LEU A 617 -33.50 -72.39 -34.74
C LEU A 617 -32.10 -71.95 -35.18
N THR A 618 -31.71 -72.21 -36.42
CA THR A 618 -30.43 -71.75 -37.00
C THR A 618 -30.29 -70.22 -36.92
N GLU A 619 -31.34 -69.49 -37.29
CA GLU A 619 -31.33 -68.02 -37.23
C GLU A 619 -31.30 -67.47 -35.80
N ALA A 620 -31.89 -68.18 -34.83
CA ALA A 620 -31.80 -67.82 -33.42
C ALA A 620 -30.37 -67.99 -32.87
N VAL A 621 -29.68 -69.07 -33.23
CA VAL A 621 -28.25 -69.29 -32.89
C VAL A 621 -27.38 -68.20 -33.51
N ARG A 622 -27.61 -67.85 -34.78
CA ARG A 622 -26.88 -66.78 -35.47
C ARG A 622 -27.01 -65.43 -34.76
N ARG A 623 -28.24 -65.04 -34.36
CA ARG A 623 -28.47 -63.81 -33.59
C ARG A 623 -27.78 -63.81 -32.22
N ALA A 624 -27.75 -64.96 -31.55
CA ALA A 624 -27.02 -65.11 -30.28
C ALA A 624 -25.50 -64.97 -30.47
N ARG A 625 -24.97 -65.46 -31.58
CA ARG A 625 -23.56 -65.28 -31.99
C ARG A 625 -23.22 -63.81 -32.21
N ASP A 626 -23.95 -63.13 -33.10
CA ASP A 626 -23.74 -61.72 -33.45
C ASP A 626 -23.73 -60.82 -32.19
N ALA A 627 -24.63 -61.09 -31.23
CA ALA A 627 -24.75 -60.33 -30.00
C ALA A 627 -23.54 -60.47 -29.04
N VAL A 628 -22.80 -61.57 -29.12
CA VAL A 628 -21.60 -61.83 -28.31
C VAL A 628 -20.33 -61.37 -29.06
N GLU A 629 -20.27 -61.61 -30.38
CA GLU A 629 -19.13 -61.31 -31.26
C GLU A 629 -18.80 -59.80 -31.30
N GLN A 630 -19.80 -58.91 -31.16
CA GLN A 630 -19.58 -57.45 -31.08
C GLN A 630 -18.63 -57.00 -29.94
N PHE A 631 -18.39 -57.85 -28.93
CA PHE A 631 -17.48 -57.56 -27.81
C PHE A 631 -16.09 -58.19 -27.98
N GLN A 632 -15.89 -59.02 -29.01
CA GLN A 632 -14.63 -59.67 -29.33
C GLN A 632 -13.65 -58.71 -30.04
N GLY A 633 -14.18 -57.68 -30.72
CA GLY A 633 -13.42 -56.65 -31.40
C GLY A 633 -12.92 -57.10 -32.77
N ASP A 634 -13.71 -56.86 -33.82
CA ASP A 634 -13.33 -57.14 -35.21
C ASP A 634 -12.93 -55.85 -35.93
N GLY A 635 -11.62 -55.53 -35.88
CA GLY A 635 -10.85 -54.72 -36.86
C GLY A 635 -11.38 -53.37 -37.38
N SER A 636 -12.57 -52.92 -37.01
CA SER A 636 -13.28 -51.78 -37.58
C SER A 636 -13.99 -51.01 -36.46
N GLN A 637 -13.30 -49.98 -35.96
CA GLN A 637 -13.81 -48.90 -35.10
C GLN A 637 -14.40 -49.25 -33.71
N GLN A 638 -14.60 -50.52 -33.34
CA GLN A 638 -15.05 -50.91 -32.00
C GLN A 638 -13.87 -51.41 -31.15
N GLU A 639 -13.60 -50.70 -30.04
CA GLU A 639 -12.59 -51.08 -29.04
C GLU A 639 -13.04 -52.38 -28.33
N SER A 640 -12.16 -53.38 -28.29
CA SER A 640 -12.41 -54.61 -27.55
C SER A 640 -12.54 -54.32 -26.04
N LEU A 641 -13.22 -55.20 -25.30
CA LEU A 641 -13.36 -55.06 -23.85
C LEU A 641 -11.97 -55.04 -23.15
N ALA A 642 -11.01 -55.80 -23.66
CA ALA A 642 -9.62 -55.82 -23.19
C ALA A 642 -8.89 -54.49 -23.43
N GLU A 643 -9.11 -53.85 -24.59
CA GLU A 643 -8.55 -52.54 -24.88
C GLU A 643 -9.14 -51.44 -23.98
N LEU A 644 -10.45 -51.50 -23.73
CA LEU A 644 -11.11 -50.62 -22.77
C LEU A 644 -10.56 -50.81 -21.35
N MET A 645 -10.29 -52.04 -20.91
CA MET A 645 -9.66 -52.33 -19.61
C MET A 645 -8.26 -51.73 -19.51
N ARG A 646 -7.48 -51.81 -20.59
CA ARG A 646 -6.13 -51.22 -20.67
C ARG A 646 -6.17 -49.69 -20.61
N VAL A 647 -7.01 -49.04 -21.43
CA VAL A 647 -7.10 -47.57 -21.54
C VAL A 647 -7.70 -46.95 -20.27
N ALA A 648 -8.62 -47.66 -19.61
CA ALA A 648 -9.21 -47.26 -18.35
C ALA A 648 -8.34 -47.56 -17.12
N GLU A 649 -7.20 -48.23 -17.28
CA GLU A 649 -6.32 -48.68 -16.19
C GLU A 649 -7.12 -49.40 -15.09
N MET A 650 -8.07 -50.25 -15.50
CA MET A 650 -9.03 -50.93 -14.62
C MET A 650 -9.24 -52.37 -15.10
N ARG A 651 -8.92 -53.32 -14.23
CA ARG A 651 -9.17 -54.74 -14.43
C ARG A 651 -10.50 -55.14 -13.78
N ILE A 652 -11.32 -55.91 -14.49
CA ILE A 652 -12.54 -56.50 -13.96
C ILE A 652 -12.33 -58.01 -13.87
N ARG A 653 -12.47 -58.57 -12.66
CA ARG A 653 -12.35 -60.01 -12.39
C ARG A 653 -13.73 -60.68 -12.34
N PRO A 654 -13.86 -61.93 -12.81
CA PRO A 654 -15.03 -62.77 -12.54
C PRO A 654 -15.25 -62.94 -11.03
N ASP A 655 -16.49 -63.26 -10.61
CA ASP A 655 -16.81 -63.52 -9.21
C ASP A 655 -16.36 -64.94 -8.80
N ASP A 656 -15.80 -65.10 -7.59
CA ASP A 656 -15.12 -66.33 -7.11
C ASP A 656 -16.03 -67.59 -6.99
N ASP A 657 -17.36 -67.45 -7.11
CA ASP A 657 -18.34 -68.53 -6.92
C ASP A 657 -18.55 -69.42 -8.18
N GLU A 658 -17.89 -69.11 -9.30
CA GLU A 658 -17.80 -70.00 -10.46
C GLU A 658 -16.53 -70.89 -10.31
N GLU A 659 -16.57 -71.87 -9.40
CA GLU A 659 -15.42 -72.75 -9.07
C GLU A 659 -14.88 -73.58 -10.27
N ASP A 660 -15.57 -73.58 -11.42
CA ASP A 660 -15.14 -74.21 -12.68
C ASP A 660 -14.38 -73.26 -13.64
N GLU A 661 -14.08 -72.02 -13.24
CA GLU A 661 -13.44 -70.98 -14.10
C GLU A 661 -12.01 -70.60 -13.67
N ARG A 662 -11.23 -71.53 -13.09
CA ARG A 662 -9.86 -71.22 -12.57
C ARG A 662 -8.73 -71.31 -13.59
N ASP A 663 -8.96 -71.90 -14.76
CA ASP A 663 -7.92 -72.12 -15.77
C ASP A 663 -8.38 -71.57 -17.14
N ASP A 664 -8.34 -70.26 -17.35
CA ASP A 664 -7.98 -69.71 -18.66
C ASP A 664 -7.77 -68.19 -18.60
N ASP A 665 -6.78 -67.75 -19.36
CA ASP A 665 -6.18 -66.42 -19.33
C ASP A 665 -7.21 -65.28 -19.28
N GLY A 666 -7.04 -64.42 -18.27
CA GLY A 666 -7.79 -63.19 -18.11
C GLY A 666 -7.66 -62.30 -19.35
N ASP A 667 -8.82 -62.00 -19.94
CA ASP A 667 -9.18 -60.82 -20.76
C ASP A 667 -10.13 -61.18 -21.91
N LEU A 668 -10.26 -62.47 -22.28
CA LEU A 668 -11.19 -62.90 -23.35
C LEU A 668 -11.93 -64.23 -23.09
N GLY A 669 -11.62 -64.96 -22.00
CA GLY A 669 -12.19 -66.29 -21.71
C GLY A 669 -13.72 -66.31 -21.66
N GLY A 670 -14.36 -65.28 -21.11
CA GLY A 670 -15.82 -65.22 -21.01
C GLY A 670 -16.56 -64.99 -22.34
N VAL A 671 -15.97 -64.23 -23.28
CA VAL A 671 -16.53 -64.03 -24.63
C VAL A 671 -16.29 -65.28 -25.47
N ARG A 672 -15.06 -65.82 -25.44
CA ARG A 672 -14.67 -67.01 -26.18
C ARG A 672 -15.48 -68.24 -25.77
N ARG A 673 -15.64 -68.48 -24.47
CA ARG A 673 -16.47 -69.58 -23.94
C ARG A 673 -17.94 -69.45 -24.34
N ALA A 674 -18.49 -68.23 -24.36
CA ALA A 674 -19.86 -68.02 -24.84
C ALA A 674 -19.99 -68.31 -26.34
N LEU A 675 -18.97 -68.00 -27.15
CA LEU A 675 -18.92 -68.36 -28.56
C LEU A 675 -18.72 -69.87 -28.76
N ASP A 676 -18.00 -70.55 -27.87
CA ASP A 676 -17.87 -72.01 -27.86
C ASP A 676 -19.24 -72.65 -27.54
N GLU A 677 -19.97 -72.16 -26.54
CA GLU A 677 -21.35 -72.58 -26.22
C GLU A 677 -22.31 -72.38 -27.41
N VAL A 678 -22.22 -71.24 -28.11
CA VAL A 678 -22.95 -70.99 -29.36
C VAL A 678 -22.58 -72.03 -30.42
N SER A 679 -21.29 -72.30 -30.59
CA SER A 679 -20.76 -73.23 -31.61
C SER A 679 -21.19 -74.68 -31.34
N GLU A 680 -21.24 -75.11 -30.09
CA GLU A 680 -21.75 -76.44 -29.70
C GLU A 680 -23.22 -76.61 -30.10
N ILE A 681 -24.05 -75.60 -29.84
CA ILE A 681 -25.48 -75.64 -30.19
C ILE A 681 -25.67 -75.52 -31.72
N GLU A 682 -24.85 -74.71 -32.39
CA GLU A 682 -24.81 -74.63 -33.86
C GLU A 682 -24.52 -76.01 -34.48
N GLN A 683 -23.52 -76.73 -33.95
CA GLN A 683 -23.20 -78.09 -34.38
C GLN A 683 -24.34 -79.08 -34.07
N ALA A 684 -25.01 -78.95 -32.92
CA ALA A 684 -26.15 -79.80 -32.57
C ALA A 684 -27.33 -79.59 -33.53
N VAL A 685 -27.64 -78.33 -33.90
CA VAL A 685 -28.67 -77.99 -34.89
C VAL A 685 -28.31 -78.60 -36.26
N ALA A 686 -27.06 -78.47 -36.68
CA ALA A 686 -26.57 -79.05 -37.94
C ALA A 686 -26.66 -80.59 -37.95
N ALA A 687 -26.30 -81.25 -36.84
CA ALA A 687 -26.37 -82.71 -36.71
C ALA A 687 -27.82 -83.23 -36.78
N LYS A 688 -28.76 -82.55 -36.10
CA LYS A 688 -30.20 -82.89 -36.16
C LYS A 688 -30.77 -82.72 -37.57
N ARG A 689 -30.36 -81.66 -38.29
CA ARG A 689 -30.72 -81.45 -39.71
C ARG A 689 -30.24 -82.59 -40.60
N GLN A 690 -29.00 -83.03 -40.42
CA GLN A 690 -28.45 -84.15 -41.18
C GLN A 690 -29.20 -85.46 -40.90
N ALA A 691 -29.53 -85.73 -39.63
CA ALA A 691 -30.34 -86.89 -39.26
C ALA A 691 -31.71 -86.90 -39.95
N CYS A 692 -32.41 -85.76 -40.00
CA CYS A 692 -33.71 -85.64 -40.70
C CYS A 692 -33.58 -85.96 -42.19
N LEU A 693 -32.52 -85.48 -42.87
CA LEU A 693 -32.29 -85.78 -44.29
C LEU A 693 -32.07 -87.27 -44.56
N ASP A 694 -31.33 -87.95 -43.68
CA ASP A 694 -31.05 -89.38 -43.85
C ASP A 694 -32.31 -90.23 -43.61
N THR A 695 -33.15 -89.86 -42.63
CA THR A 695 -34.43 -90.54 -42.42
C THR A 695 -35.39 -90.46 -43.60
N ARG A 696 -35.37 -89.34 -44.35
CA ARG A 696 -36.19 -89.14 -45.54
C ARG A 696 -35.73 -90.03 -46.70
N ARG A 697 -34.41 -90.16 -46.89
CA ARG A 697 -33.82 -91.04 -47.91
C ARG A 697 -34.20 -92.50 -47.70
N GLU A 698 -34.08 -92.98 -46.46
CA GLU A 698 -34.45 -94.38 -46.11
C GLU A 698 -35.92 -94.70 -46.41
N LEU A 699 -36.84 -93.75 -46.21
CA LEU A 699 -38.26 -93.94 -46.54
C LEU A 699 -38.52 -94.00 -48.04
N ASP A 700 -37.82 -93.18 -48.82
CA ASP A 700 -37.98 -93.17 -50.28
C ASP A 700 -37.46 -94.49 -50.88
N GLU A 701 -36.38 -95.06 -50.34
CA GLU A 701 -35.88 -96.39 -50.74
C GLU A 701 -36.90 -97.51 -50.46
N LEU A 702 -37.56 -97.50 -49.30
CA LEU A 702 -38.61 -98.49 -48.97
C LEU A 702 -39.80 -98.40 -49.92
N ARG A 703 -40.23 -97.19 -50.29
CA ARG A 703 -41.33 -96.96 -51.23
C ARG A 703 -41.01 -97.42 -52.64
N MET A 704 -39.76 -97.27 -53.08
CA MET A 704 -39.31 -97.77 -54.38
C MET A 704 -39.37 -99.31 -54.45
N ALA A 705 -38.88 -100.00 -53.41
CA ALA A 705 -38.93 -101.46 -53.33
C ALA A 705 -40.37 -102.00 -53.31
N GLU A 706 -41.30 -101.30 -52.66
CA GLU A 706 -42.73 -101.64 -52.68
C GLU A 706 -43.33 -101.54 -54.09
N ALA A 707 -42.98 -100.49 -54.83
CA ALA A 707 -43.47 -100.27 -56.18
C ALA A 707 -42.99 -101.37 -57.14
N GLU A 708 -41.72 -101.76 -57.07
CA GLU A 708 -41.15 -102.84 -57.88
C GLU A 708 -41.82 -104.21 -57.61
N LEU A 709 -42.05 -104.52 -56.33
CA LEU A 709 -42.73 -105.77 -55.95
C LEU A 709 -44.20 -105.77 -56.39
N SER A 710 -44.88 -104.63 -56.27
CA SER A 710 -46.28 -104.47 -56.68
C SER A 710 -46.44 -104.61 -58.20
N GLU A 711 -45.51 -104.07 -58.99
CA GLU A 711 -45.50 -104.20 -60.45
C GLU A 711 -45.34 -105.67 -60.89
N PHE A 712 -44.42 -106.40 -60.25
CA PHE A 712 -44.24 -107.84 -60.49
C PHE A 712 -45.52 -108.63 -60.19
N LEU A 713 -46.16 -108.39 -59.04
CA LEU A 713 -47.39 -109.08 -58.64
C LEU A 713 -48.55 -108.78 -59.61
N ALA A 714 -48.66 -107.54 -60.08
CA ALA A 714 -49.65 -107.17 -61.09
C ALA A 714 -49.41 -107.89 -62.43
N ASP A 715 -48.15 -108.14 -62.82
CA ASP A 715 -47.81 -108.92 -64.02
C ASP A 715 -48.20 -110.39 -63.88
N VAL A 716 -47.87 -111.03 -62.75
CA VAL A 716 -48.29 -112.41 -62.44
C VAL A 716 -49.81 -112.54 -62.46
N GLY A 717 -50.52 -111.60 -61.85
CA GLY A 717 -51.99 -111.55 -61.89
C GLY A 717 -52.54 -111.50 -63.31
N ARG A 718 -51.95 -110.67 -64.19
CA ARG A 718 -52.34 -110.61 -65.62
C ARG A 718 -52.09 -111.93 -66.34
N GLN A 719 -50.93 -112.56 -66.10
CA GLN A 719 -50.60 -113.83 -66.74
C GLN A 719 -51.53 -114.98 -66.31
N LEU A 720 -52.06 -114.95 -65.08
CA LEU A 720 -53.09 -115.87 -64.61
C LEU A 720 -54.44 -115.68 -65.30
N ASP A 721 -54.82 -114.43 -65.57
CA ASP A 721 -56.08 -114.10 -66.25
C ASP A 721 -56.06 -114.48 -67.74
N GLU A 722 -54.88 -114.49 -68.39
CA GLU A 722 -54.70 -114.78 -69.81
C GLU A 722 -54.42 -116.28 -70.14
N LEU A 723 -54.57 -117.19 -69.17
CA LEU A 723 -54.29 -118.62 -69.35
C LEU A 723 -55.23 -119.27 -70.39
N ARG A 724 -54.67 -119.95 -71.41
CA ARG A 724 -55.42 -120.67 -72.47
C ARG A 724 -55.09 -122.16 -72.52
N VAL A 725 -56.04 -122.99 -72.97
CA VAL A 725 -55.90 -124.45 -73.20
C VAL A 725 -56.32 -124.77 -74.63
N GLU A 726 -55.40 -125.23 -75.49
CA GLU A 726 -55.66 -125.61 -76.89
C GLU A 726 -54.84 -126.86 -77.29
N PRO A 727 -55.41 -127.88 -77.95
CA PRO A 727 -56.79 -128.42 -77.87
C PRO A 727 -57.03 -129.14 -76.52
N PRO A 728 -58.28 -129.51 -76.16
CA PRO A 728 -58.59 -130.13 -74.86
C PRO A 728 -58.25 -131.63 -74.88
N THR A 729 -57.01 -131.91 -75.20
CA THR A 729 -56.35 -133.19 -75.02
C THR A 729 -55.66 -133.20 -73.66
N SER A 730 -55.24 -134.38 -73.24
CA SER A 730 -54.34 -134.50 -72.09
C SER A 730 -53.11 -133.57 -72.19
N GLU A 731 -52.56 -133.39 -73.39
CA GLU A 731 -51.41 -132.52 -73.69
C GLU A 731 -51.69 -131.02 -73.45
N GLY A 732 -52.84 -130.51 -73.88
CA GLY A 732 -53.20 -129.10 -73.69
C GLY A 732 -53.43 -128.73 -72.21
N ALA A 733 -53.99 -129.65 -71.43
CA ALA A 733 -54.18 -129.46 -69.98
C ALA A 733 -52.84 -129.50 -69.22
N GLU A 734 -51.92 -130.37 -69.62
CA GLU A 734 -50.57 -130.43 -69.06
C GLU A 734 -49.75 -129.17 -69.35
N ALA A 735 -49.88 -128.58 -70.54
CA ALA A 735 -49.22 -127.31 -70.87
C ALA A 735 -49.69 -126.14 -69.98
N ALA A 736 -50.99 -126.07 -69.68
CA ALA A 736 -51.54 -125.06 -68.77
C ALA A 736 -51.07 -125.28 -67.32
N ALA A 737 -51.02 -126.54 -66.86
CA ALA A 737 -50.45 -126.88 -65.55
C ALA A 737 -48.95 -126.54 -65.45
N GLY A 738 -48.20 -126.73 -66.54
CA GLY A 738 -46.79 -126.34 -66.63
C GLY A 738 -46.58 -124.84 -66.50
N LYS A 739 -47.35 -124.01 -67.22
CA LYS A 739 -47.27 -122.55 -67.12
C LYS A 739 -47.63 -122.01 -65.72
N LEU A 740 -48.60 -122.63 -65.06
CA LEU A 740 -48.95 -122.28 -63.68
C LEU A 740 -47.84 -122.69 -62.68
N ALA A 741 -47.14 -123.80 -62.92
CA ALA A 741 -45.97 -124.17 -62.14
C ALA A 741 -44.81 -123.17 -62.31
N GLU A 742 -44.56 -122.69 -63.53
CA GLU A 742 -43.56 -121.62 -63.80
C GLU A 742 -43.89 -120.33 -63.03
N LEU A 743 -45.16 -119.90 -63.03
CA LEU A 743 -45.60 -118.73 -62.25
C LEU A 743 -45.45 -118.96 -60.74
N SER A 744 -45.67 -120.18 -60.26
CA SER A 744 -45.43 -120.55 -58.86
C SER A 744 -43.95 -120.49 -58.48
N GLU A 745 -43.05 -120.88 -59.38
CA GLU A 745 -41.61 -120.77 -59.15
C GLU A 745 -41.17 -119.31 -59.16
N ALA A 746 -41.64 -118.50 -60.11
CA ALA A 746 -41.36 -117.06 -60.17
C ALA A 746 -41.82 -116.30 -58.90
N MET A 747 -43.01 -116.64 -58.38
CA MET A 747 -43.47 -116.14 -57.08
C MET A 747 -42.58 -116.64 -55.93
N SER A 748 -42.14 -117.90 -55.95
CA SER A 748 -41.26 -118.42 -54.89
C SER A 748 -39.91 -117.70 -54.83
N ASP A 749 -39.29 -117.44 -55.99
CA ASP A 749 -37.97 -116.79 -56.08
C ASP A 749 -37.98 -115.37 -55.49
N ARG A 750 -39.03 -114.61 -55.77
CA ARG A 750 -39.17 -113.23 -55.28
C ARG A 750 -39.70 -113.10 -53.86
N ARG A 751 -40.01 -114.20 -53.18
CA ARG A 751 -40.45 -114.18 -51.78
C ARG A 751 -39.39 -113.56 -50.87
N SER A 752 -38.11 -113.74 -51.20
CA SER A 752 -37.00 -113.15 -50.47
C SER A 752 -36.99 -111.62 -50.51
N GLU A 753 -37.46 -111.01 -51.60
CA GLU A 753 -37.56 -109.55 -51.77
C GLU A 753 -38.62 -108.96 -50.83
N LEU A 754 -39.80 -109.61 -50.75
CA LEU A 754 -40.85 -109.23 -49.80
C LEU A 754 -40.39 -109.34 -48.33
N GLU A 755 -39.70 -110.42 -47.97
CA GLU A 755 -39.15 -110.57 -46.62
C GLU A 755 -38.04 -109.56 -46.32
N SER A 756 -37.25 -109.16 -47.32
CA SER A 756 -36.24 -108.11 -47.18
C SER A 756 -36.87 -106.74 -46.91
N LEU A 757 -37.95 -106.40 -47.61
CA LEU A 757 -38.71 -105.17 -47.43
C LEU A 757 -39.34 -105.11 -46.04
N LYS A 758 -39.97 -106.22 -45.60
CA LYS A 758 -40.51 -106.32 -44.22
C LYS A 758 -39.42 -106.17 -43.16
N LEU A 759 -38.26 -106.79 -43.36
CA LEU A 759 -37.15 -106.69 -42.41
C LEU A 759 -36.64 -105.24 -42.34
N ALA A 760 -36.51 -104.57 -43.48
CA ALA A 760 -36.07 -103.17 -43.55
C ALA A 760 -37.09 -102.23 -42.87
N ALA A 761 -38.39 -102.40 -43.13
CA ALA A 761 -39.45 -101.67 -42.44
C ALA A 761 -39.46 -101.94 -40.93
N ALA A 762 -39.29 -103.19 -40.50
CA ALA A 762 -39.26 -103.57 -39.09
C ALA A 762 -37.99 -103.08 -38.36
N ARG A 763 -36.86 -102.94 -39.05
CA ARG A 763 -35.65 -102.29 -38.51
C ARG A 763 -35.93 -100.81 -38.26
N ARG A 764 -36.59 -100.12 -39.19
CA ARG A 764 -36.95 -98.72 -39.04
C ARG A 764 -37.98 -98.48 -37.95
N GLN A 765 -38.98 -99.36 -37.85
CA GLN A 765 -39.97 -99.30 -36.78
C GLN A 765 -39.35 -99.47 -35.39
N ARG A 766 -38.35 -100.37 -35.26
CA ARG A 766 -37.59 -100.54 -34.02
C ARG A 766 -36.67 -99.38 -33.69
N SER A 767 -36.12 -98.70 -34.70
CA SER A 767 -35.27 -97.52 -34.48
C SER A 767 -36.05 -96.23 -34.24
N GLY A 768 -37.35 -96.18 -34.56
CA GLY A 768 -38.16 -94.96 -34.51
C GLY A 768 -39.58 -95.16 -33.99
N SER A 769 -39.76 -95.94 -32.91
CA SER A 769 -41.03 -96.43 -32.32
C SER A 769 -42.21 -95.44 -32.17
N MET A 770 -42.05 -94.13 -32.39
CA MET A 770 -43.16 -93.16 -32.42
C MET A 770 -43.08 -92.11 -33.55
N SER A 771 -42.16 -92.25 -34.51
CA SER A 771 -42.02 -91.30 -35.62
C SER A 771 -43.06 -91.57 -36.71
N ALA A 772 -43.59 -90.51 -37.33
CA ALA A 772 -44.42 -90.61 -38.54
C ALA A 772 -43.72 -91.42 -39.65
N ALA A 773 -42.39 -91.41 -39.70
CA ALA A 773 -41.58 -92.25 -40.59
C ALA A 773 -41.75 -93.74 -40.29
N ALA A 774 -41.76 -94.15 -39.03
CA ALA A 774 -41.95 -95.55 -38.64
C ALA A 774 -43.35 -96.06 -38.98
N ALA A 775 -44.37 -95.20 -38.83
CA ALA A 775 -45.73 -95.51 -39.26
C ALA A 775 -45.81 -95.67 -40.79
N SER A 776 -45.18 -94.77 -41.56
CA SER A 776 -45.15 -94.88 -43.03
C SER A 776 -44.40 -96.12 -43.52
N ALA A 777 -43.31 -96.53 -42.86
CA ALA A 777 -42.57 -97.74 -43.21
C ALA A 777 -43.39 -99.02 -42.94
N ALA A 778 -44.18 -99.04 -41.87
CA ALA A 778 -45.06 -100.17 -41.54
C ALA A 778 -46.21 -100.31 -42.55
N ASP A 779 -46.80 -99.19 -42.99
CA ASP A 779 -47.86 -99.16 -44.00
C ASP A 779 -47.39 -99.71 -45.36
N VAL A 780 -46.19 -99.29 -45.80
CA VAL A 780 -45.51 -99.79 -47.01
C VAL A 780 -45.36 -101.32 -46.99
N ALA A 781 -44.91 -101.89 -45.87
CA ALA A 781 -44.75 -103.35 -45.75
C ALA A 781 -46.08 -104.11 -45.72
N SER A 782 -47.13 -103.52 -45.14
CA SER A 782 -48.47 -104.13 -45.09
C SER A 782 -49.08 -104.25 -46.49
N ARG A 783 -49.02 -103.16 -47.29
CA ARG A 783 -49.58 -103.16 -48.65
C ARG A 783 -48.91 -104.18 -49.57
N ALA A 784 -47.58 -104.30 -49.48
CA ALA A 784 -46.82 -105.30 -50.23
C ALA A 784 -47.22 -106.75 -49.85
N GLN A 785 -47.47 -107.02 -48.57
CA GLN A 785 -47.91 -108.33 -48.09
C GLN A 785 -49.31 -108.69 -48.58
N ASP A 786 -50.26 -107.76 -48.50
CA ASP A 786 -51.64 -108.00 -48.91
C ASP A 786 -51.73 -108.32 -50.41
N ALA A 787 -50.98 -107.60 -51.25
CA ALA A 787 -50.91 -107.87 -52.69
C ALA A 787 -50.29 -109.24 -53.02
N TRP A 788 -49.27 -109.64 -52.25
CA TRP A 788 -48.62 -110.94 -52.41
C TRP A 788 -49.57 -112.10 -52.12
N ASP A 789 -50.30 -112.01 -51.00
CA ASP A 789 -51.21 -113.06 -50.55
C ASP A 789 -52.41 -113.24 -51.52
N ASP A 790 -52.97 -112.16 -52.08
CA ASP A 790 -54.04 -112.24 -53.08
C ASP A 790 -53.58 -112.95 -54.36
N THR A 791 -52.40 -112.56 -54.87
CA THR A 791 -51.83 -113.15 -56.10
C THR A 791 -51.50 -114.64 -55.92
N ALA A 792 -50.93 -115.01 -54.77
CA ALA A 792 -50.64 -116.41 -54.43
C ALA A 792 -51.91 -117.26 -54.30
N ALA A 793 -52.99 -116.70 -53.74
CA ALA A 793 -54.26 -117.40 -53.62
C ALA A 793 -54.88 -117.72 -55.00
N ARG A 794 -54.88 -116.75 -55.92
CA ARG A 794 -55.39 -116.92 -57.30
C ARG A 794 -54.61 -117.97 -58.07
N LEU A 795 -53.27 -117.95 -57.97
CA LEU A 795 -52.40 -118.95 -58.59
C LEU A 795 -52.74 -120.37 -58.11
N ALA A 796 -52.89 -120.56 -56.79
CA ALA A 796 -53.19 -121.86 -56.21
C ALA A 796 -54.57 -122.40 -56.64
N GLU A 797 -55.56 -121.52 -56.82
CA GLU A 797 -56.88 -121.90 -57.33
C GLU A 797 -56.81 -122.39 -58.79
N LYS A 798 -56.11 -121.65 -59.67
CA LYS A 798 -55.93 -122.02 -61.08
C LYS A 798 -55.17 -123.34 -61.23
N GLN A 799 -54.15 -123.59 -60.42
CA GLN A 799 -53.40 -124.86 -60.44
C GLN A 799 -54.32 -126.06 -60.17
N ARG A 800 -55.18 -125.97 -59.15
CA ARG A 800 -56.13 -127.04 -58.81
C ARG A 800 -57.11 -127.35 -59.94
N LEU A 801 -57.56 -126.32 -60.65
CA LEU A 801 -58.47 -126.46 -61.79
C LEU A 801 -57.76 -127.11 -63.00
N ALA A 802 -56.49 -126.77 -63.25
CA ALA A 802 -55.69 -127.38 -64.31
C ALA A 802 -55.45 -128.88 -64.07
N ASP A 803 -55.15 -129.27 -62.83
CA ASP A 803 -54.95 -130.67 -62.47
C ASP A 803 -56.23 -131.51 -62.66
N SER A 804 -57.41 -130.95 -62.33
CA SER A 804 -58.72 -131.59 -62.56
C SER A 804 -58.99 -131.81 -64.05
N LEU A 805 -58.69 -130.81 -64.88
CA LEU A 805 -58.88 -130.86 -66.32
C LEU A 805 -58.02 -131.94 -66.98
N ALA A 806 -56.75 -132.06 -66.58
CA ALA A 806 -55.85 -133.10 -67.09
C ALA A 806 -56.36 -134.52 -66.77
N GLY A 807 -56.94 -134.72 -65.58
CA GLY A 807 -57.53 -136.00 -65.18
C GLY A 807 -58.77 -136.39 -65.99
N THR A 808 -59.66 -135.42 -66.29
CA THR A 808 -60.88 -135.68 -67.06
C THR A 808 -60.61 -135.92 -68.55
N ALA A 809 -59.59 -135.28 -69.13
CA ALA A 809 -59.18 -135.48 -70.52
C ALA A 809 -58.69 -136.90 -70.80
N ARG A 810 -57.78 -137.43 -69.96
CA ARG A 810 -57.29 -138.81 -70.09
C ARG A 810 -58.42 -139.83 -70.00
N ALA A 811 -59.35 -139.63 -69.06
CA ALA A 811 -60.47 -140.54 -68.87
C ALA A 811 -61.42 -140.57 -70.09
N PHE A 812 -61.59 -139.45 -70.80
CA PHE A 812 -62.36 -139.42 -72.05
C PHE A 812 -61.63 -140.14 -73.20
N GLU A 813 -60.33 -139.86 -73.39
CA GLU A 813 -59.51 -140.48 -74.43
C GLU A 813 -59.48 -142.02 -74.31
N ASP A 814 -59.32 -142.55 -73.09
CA ASP A 814 -59.31 -144.00 -72.82
C ASP A 814 -60.65 -144.68 -73.18
N ARG A 815 -61.78 -144.02 -72.90
CA ARG A 815 -63.14 -144.55 -73.16
C ARG A 815 -63.47 -144.55 -74.65
N LEU A 816 -63.04 -143.52 -75.36
CA LEU A 816 -63.22 -143.42 -76.81
C LEU A 816 -62.46 -144.57 -77.50
N ALA A 817 -61.20 -144.81 -77.11
CA ALA A 817 -60.38 -145.89 -77.65
C ALA A 817 -61.01 -147.29 -77.42
N ALA A 818 -61.59 -147.53 -76.24
CA ALA A 818 -62.26 -148.80 -75.93
C ALA A 818 -63.50 -149.05 -76.83
N ALA A 819 -64.25 -148.00 -77.17
CA ALA A 819 -65.41 -148.12 -78.06
C ALA A 819 -65.01 -148.46 -79.50
N GLU A 820 -63.93 -147.86 -80.01
CA GLU A 820 -63.37 -148.15 -81.34
C GLU A 820 -62.85 -149.60 -81.45
N GLU A 821 -62.19 -150.11 -80.40
CA GLU A 821 -61.68 -151.49 -80.38
C GLU A 821 -62.82 -152.52 -80.46
N LEU A 822 -63.91 -152.31 -79.70
CA LEU A 822 -65.11 -153.16 -79.75
C LEU A 822 -65.74 -153.18 -81.15
N GLN A 823 -65.82 -152.03 -81.82
CA GLN A 823 -66.34 -151.93 -83.18
C GLN A 823 -65.48 -152.72 -84.18
N SER A 824 -64.16 -152.59 -84.09
CA SER A 824 -63.20 -153.33 -84.93
C SER A 824 -63.29 -154.86 -84.72
N ARG A 825 -63.47 -155.30 -83.48
CA ARG A 825 -63.67 -156.72 -83.15
C ARG A 825 -64.92 -157.31 -83.80
N LEU A 826 -66.05 -156.60 -83.76
CA LEU A 826 -67.30 -157.09 -84.33
C LEU A 826 -67.27 -157.14 -85.87
N LEU A 827 -66.55 -156.22 -86.51
CA LEU A 827 -66.31 -156.26 -87.95
C LEU A 827 -65.38 -157.41 -88.39
N SER A 828 -64.49 -157.89 -87.50
CA SER A 828 -63.48 -158.89 -87.83
C SER A 828 -63.85 -160.34 -87.52
N SER A 829 -65.01 -160.63 -86.89
CA SER A 829 -65.51 -162.01 -86.76
C SER A 829 -66.03 -162.52 -88.12
N ALA A 830 -65.10 -163.04 -88.94
CA ALA A 830 -65.15 -163.18 -90.39
C ALA A 830 -65.98 -164.32 -91.00
N GLU A 831 -67.24 -164.51 -90.61
CA GLU A 831 -68.17 -165.41 -91.33
C GLU A 831 -69.53 -164.79 -91.63
N LEU A 832 -69.72 -163.51 -91.28
CA LEU A 832 -71.00 -162.84 -91.45
C LEU A 832 -71.34 -162.57 -92.91
N ASP A 833 -70.38 -162.07 -93.71
CA ASP A 833 -70.56 -161.92 -95.16
C ASP A 833 -70.70 -163.28 -95.88
N PHE A 834 -70.01 -164.32 -95.40
CA PHE A 834 -70.11 -165.68 -95.96
C PHE A 834 -71.47 -166.34 -95.67
N VAL A 835 -72.03 -166.11 -94.47
CA VAL A 835 -73.40 -166.49 -94.06
C VAL A 835 -74.48 -165.63 -94.76
N LEU A 836 -74.09 -164.46 -95.27
CA LEU A 836 -74.94 -163.49 -95.96
C LEU A 836 -75.16 -163.80 -97.46
N ASP A 837 -74.39 -164.69 -98.08
CA ASP A 837 -74.40 -164.83 -99.56
C ASP A 837 -74.86 -166.20 -100.14
N GLU A 838 -74.78 -167.34 -99.43
CA GLU A 838 -75.25 -168.62 -100.00
C GLU A 838 -76.56 -169.15 -99.36
N ASN A 839 -77.47 -169.65 -100.22
CA ASN A 839 -78.61 -170.45 -99.78
C ASN A 839 -78.05 -171.66 -99.04
N ALA A 840 -78.29 -171.75 -97.72
CA ALA A 840 -77.82 -172.85 -96.88
C ALA A 840 -78.03 -174.18 -97.62
N ALA A 841 -77.04 -175.07 -97.59
CA ALA A 841 -77.07 -176.37 -98.28
C ALA A 841 -77.71 -177.48 -97.43
N SER A 842 -77.92 -177.24 -96.14
CA SER A 842 -78.68 -178.10 -95.22
C SER A 842 -79.36 -177.31 -94.07
N PRO A 843 -80.50 -177.78 -93.52
CA PRO A 843 -81.24 -177.06 -92.49
C PRO A 843 -80.43 -176.81 -91.20
N GLU A 844 -79.48 -177.69 -90.88
CA GLU A 844 -78.55 -177.50 -89.77
C GLU A 844 -77.63 -176.29 -89.97
N ALA A 845 -77.14 -176.06 -91.20
CA ALA A 845 -76.26 -174.93 -91.50
C ALA A 845 -76.97 -173.57 -91.35
N ALA A 846 -78.25 -173.48 -91.74
CA ALA A 846 -79.04 -172.26 -91.56
C ALA A 846 -79.30 -171.94 -90.08
N ALA A 847 -79.56 -172.96 -89.26
CA ALA A 847 -79.83 -172.78 -87.83
C ALA A 847 -78.58 -172.40 -87.03
N GLU A 848 -77.40 -172.92 -87.40
CA GLU A 848 -76.13 -172.55 -86.75
C GLU A 848 -75.73 -171.11 -87.07
N ALA A 849 -75.86 -170.70 -88.33
CA ALA A 849 -75.64 -169.32 -88.78
C ALA A 849 -76.51 -168.30 -88.03
N ALA A 850 -77.80 -168.61 -87.83
CA ALA A 850 -78.71 -167.73 -87.09
C ALA A 850 -78.34 -167.58 -85.59
N ARG A 851 -77.67 -168.57 -84.98
CA ARG A 851 -77.19 -168.46 -83.58
C ARG A 851 -75.97 -167.55 -83.48
N ARG A 852 -75.00 -167.66 -84.40
CA ARG A 852 -73.80 -166.81 -84.42
C ARG A 852 -74.18 -165.32 -84.59
N LEU A 853 -75.16 -165.05 -85.44
CA LEU A 853 -75.73 -163.70 -85.62
C LEU A 853 -76.31 -163.10 -84.33
N ARG A 854 -77.01 -163.90 -83.50
CA ARG A 854 -77.58 -163.41 -82.23
C ARG A 854 -76.51 -163.05 -81.21
N ALA A 855 -75.42 -163.82 -81.14
CA ALA A 855 -74.33 -163.55 -80.21
C ALA A 855 -73.65 -162.19 -80.51
N ALA A 856 -73.42 -161.89 -81.80
CA ALA A 856 -72.83 -160.60 -82.21
C ALA A 856 -73.75 -159.40 -81.92
N GLU A 857 -75.07 -159.55 -82.08
CA GLU A 857 -76.04 -158.52 -81.70
C GLU A 857 -76.04 -158.25 -80.18
N GLU A 858 -75.97 -159.30 -79.36
CA GLU A 858 -75.91 -159.15 -77.89
C GLU A 858 -74.62 -158.48 -77.42
N GLU A 859 -73.48 -158.77 -78.07
CA GLU A 859 -72.19 -158.16 -77.73
C GLU A 859 -72.16 -156.66 -78.09
N LEU A 860 -72.69 -156.27 -79.25
CA LEU A 860 -72.85 -154.86 -79.63
C LEU A 860 -73.81 -154.12 -78.68
N ALA A 861 -74.94 -154.76 -78.31
CA ALA A 861 -75.95 -154.16 -77.44
C ALA A 861 -75.50 -154.03 -75.97
N SER A 862 -74.74 -155.00 -75.46
CA SER A 862 -74.29 -155.01 -74.06
C SER A 862 -72.97 -154.29 -73.83
N GLY A 863 -72.03 -154.34 -74.77
CA GLY A 863 -70.70 -153.73 -74.70
C GLY A 863 -70.63 -152.35 -75.34
N GLY A 864 -71.00 -152.23 -76.63
CA GLY A 864 -70.83 -151.00 -77.40
C GLY A 864 -71.64 -149.81 -76.89
N GLY A 865 -72.88 -150.04 -76.46
CA GLY A 865 -73.74 -148.98 -75.93
C GLY A 865 -73.25 -148.38 -74.60
N ARG A 866 -72.68 -149.20 -73.70
CA ARG A 866 -72.26 -148.73 -72.36
C ARG A 866 -71.00 -147.86 -72.41
N GLU A 867 -70.03 -148.19 -73.26
CA GLU A 867 -68.79 -147.42 -73.37
C GLU A 867 -69.03 -146.07 -74.07
N LEU A 868 -69.91 -146.01 -75.07
CA LEU A 868 -70.32 -144.75 -75.72
C LEU A 868 -71.05 -143.80 -74.75
N ASP A 869 -71.99 -144.32 -73.96
CA ASP A 869 -72.69 -143.52 -72.92
C ASP A 869 -71.73 -142.99 -71.84
N ALA A 870 -70.66 -143.75 -71.53
CA ALA A 870 -69.63 -143.34 -70.58
C ALA A 870 -68.71 -142.25 -71.16
N ALA A 871 -68.28 -142.41 -72.41
CA ALA A 871 -67.50 -141.41 -73.12
C ALA A 871 -68.26 -140.08 -73.26
N GLN A 872 -69.58 -140.12 -73.53
CA GLN A 872 -70.40 -138.91 -73.62
C GLN A 872 -70.47 -138.11 -72.31
N ARG A 873 -70.55 -138.80 -71.17
CA ARG A 873 -70.49 -138.16 -69.85
C ARG A 873 -69.12 -137.56 -69.57
N ALA A 874 -68.04 -138.24 -69.99
CA ALA A 874 -66.68 -137.75 -69.81
C ALA A 874 -66.42 -136.46 -70.61
N VAL A 875 -66.86 -136.37 -71.87
CA VAL A 875 -66.78 -135.11 -72.67
C VAL A 875 -67.51 -133.98 -71.97
N SER A 876 -68.73 -134.23 -71.50
CA SER A 876 -69.54 -133.20 -70.83
C SER A 876 -68.86 -132.63 -69.58
N GLN A 877 -68.12 -133.47 -68.84
CA GLN A 877 -67.37 -133.02 -67.67
C GLN A 877 -66.09 -132.27 -68.05
N LEU A 878 -65.36 -132.76 -69.05
CA LEU A 878 -64.17 -132.08 -69.59
C LEU A 878 -64.48 -130.66 -70.08
N CYS A 879 -65.62 -130.46 -70.74
CA CYS A 879 -66.07 -129.13 -71.17
C CYS A 879 -66.35 -128.18 -70.00
N LYS A 880 -66.84 -128.69 -68.86
CA LYS A 880 -67.10 -127.88 -67.66
C LYS A 880 -65.81 -127.47 -66.97
N ASP A 881 -64.88 -128.41 -66.80
CA ASP A 881 -63.59 -128.16 -66.14
C ASP A 881 -62.75 -127.16 -66.95
N ALA A 882 -62.78 -127.25 -68.28
CA ALA A 882 -62.09 -126.30 -69.16
C ALA A 882 -62.64 -124.87 -69.01
N ARG A 883 -63.97 -124.71 -68.94
CA ARG A 883 -64.62 -123.40 -68.73
C ARG A 883 -64.27 -122.77 -67.39
N ALA A 884 -64.17 -123.58 -66.33
CA ALA A 884 -63.79 -123.11 -65.01
C ALA A 884 -62.35 -122.58 -65.00
N LEU A 885 -61.45 -123.20 -65.77
CA LEU A 885 -60.04 -122.83 -65.82
C LEU A 885 -59.78 -121.56 -66.66
N THR A 886 -60.30 -121.47 -67.89
CA THR A 886 -59.84 -120.46 -68.86
C THR A 886 -60.77 -119.26 -69.03
N HIS A 887 -61.99 -119.28 -68.48
CA HIS A 887 -63.04 -118.25 -68.67
C HIS A 887 -63.34 -117.80 -70.12
N ALA A 888 -62.64 -118.34 -71.12
CA ALA A 888 -62.72 -118.02 -72.54
C ALA A 888 -63.55 -119.06 -73.31
N THR A 889 -63.99 -118.71 -74.52
CA THR A 889 -64.88 -119.52 -75.36
C THR A 889 -64.24 -120.86 -75.72
N PHE A 890 -64.66 -121.90 -75.01
CA PHE A 890 -64.37 -123.29 -75.28
C PHE A 890 -65.09 -123.76 -76.57
N ASP A 891 -64.35 -124.36 -77.52
CA ASP A 891 -64.93 -124.93 -78.74
C ASP A 891 -65.42 -126.38 -78.48
N GLU A 892 -66.73 -126.51 -78.24
CA GLU A 892 -67.38 -127.79 -77.91
C GLU A 892 -67.44 -128.79 -79.08
N SER A 893 -67.22 -128.33 -80.30
CA SER A 893 -67.47 -129.12 -81.52
C SER A 893 -66.55 -130.34 -81.63
N SER A 894 -65.25 -130.15 -81.47
CA SER A 894 -64.22 -131.15 -81.79
C SER A 894 -64.35 -132.50 -81.06
N PRO A 895 -64.44 -132.58 -79.71
CA PRO A 895 -64.57 -133.87 -79.02
C PRO A 895 -65.98 -134.47 -79.14
N SER A 896 -67.02 -133.64 -79.32
CA SER A 896 -68.40 -134.11 -79.46
C SER A 896 -68.65 -134.71 -80.85
N ASP A 897 -68.08 -134.13 -81.91
CA ASP A 897 -68.24 -134.60 -83.29
C ASP A 897 -67.60 -135.98 -83.48
N ARG A 898 -66.39 -136.19 -82.93
CA ARG A 898 -65.72 -137.50 -82.94
C ARG A 898 -66.54 -138.61 -82.29
N LEU A 899 -67.20 -138.31 -81.17
CA LEU A 899 -68.06 -139.27 -80.49
C LEU A 899 -69.31 -139.59 -81.33
N ALA A 900 -69.92 -138.58 -81.97
CA ALA A 900 -71.12 -138.74 -82.79
C ALA A 900 -70.89 -139.67 -83.99
N ASP A 901 -69.74 -139.55 -84.67
CA ASP A 901 -69.38 -140.40 -85.81
C ASP A 901 -69.34 -141.90 -85.44
N ILE A 902 -68.81 -142.25 -84.26
CA ILE A 902 -68.71 -143.64 -83.79
C ILE A 902 -70.09 -144.19 -83.40
N VAL A 903 -70.94 -143.37 -82.77
CA VAL A 903 -72.33 -143.75 -82.42
C VAL A 903 -73.12 -144.14 -83.67
N ASP A 904 -73.06 -143.32 -84.72
CA ASP A 904 -73.79 -143.57 -85.98
C ASP A 904 -73.30 -144.84 -86.69
N ALA A 905 -71.99 -145.06 -86.70
CA ALA A 905 -71.39 -146.25 -87.29
C ALA A 905 -71.82 -147.54 -86.57
N ASN A 906 -71.89 -147.55 -85.24
CA ASN A 906 -72.37 -148.71 -84.47
C ASN A 906 -73.86 -149.01 -84.71
N ARG A 907 -74.69 -147.99 -84.89
CA ARG A 907 -76.13 -148.17 -85.15
C ARG A 907 -76.39 -148.82 -86.50
N ALA A 908 -75.68 -148.39 -87.54
CA ALA A 908 -75.79 -148.97 -88.89
C ALA A 908 -75.40 -150.46 -88.91
N LEU A 909 -74.44 -150.86 -88.08
CA LEU A 909 -73.98 -152.24 -87.97
C LEU A 909 -75.06 -153.14 -87.35
N ALA A 910 -75.73 -152.69 -86.30
CA ALA A 910 -76.82 -153.42 -85.64
C ALA A 910 -77.98 -153.76 -86.61
N ASP A 911 -78.41 -152.80 -87.43
CA ASP A 911 -79.55 -152.98 -88.34
C ASP A 911 -79.28 -154.01 -89.45
N ARG A 912 -78.02 -154.09 -89.92
CA ARG A 912 -77.59 -155.08 -90.92
C ARG A 912 -77.68 -156.51 -90.37
N LEU A 913 -77.19 -156.74 -89.15
CA LEU A 913 -77.21 -158.06 -88.50
C LEU A 913 -78.65 -158.58 -88.33
N ALA A 914 -79.56 -157.73 -87.86
CA ALA A 914 -80.95 -158.09 -87.60
C ALA A 914 -81.74 -158.48 -88.85
N THR A 915 -81.46 -157.83 -89.97
CA THR A 915 -82.15 -158.08 -91.23
C THR A 915 -81.84 -159.47 -91.77
N ARG A 916 -80.58 -159.91 -91.67
CA ARG A 916 -80.17 -161.21 -92.22
C ARG A 916 -80.67 -162.39 -91.43
N ARG A 917 -80.66 -162.30 -90.10
CA ARG A 917 -81.20 -163.34 -89.22
C ARG A 917 -82.61 -163.74 -89.64
N ARG A 918 -83.48 -162.75 -89.91
CA ARG A 918 -84.87 -162.98 -90.36
C ARG A 918 -84.98 -163.72 -91.69
N GLN A 919 -84.04 -163.54 -92.61
CA GLN A 919 -84.03 -164.24 -93.89
C GLN A 919 -83.66 -165.71 -93.71
N LEU A 920 -82.66 -166.01 -92.87
CA LEU A 920 -82.22 -167.37 -92.56
C LEU A 920 -83.28 -168.17 -91.80
N ASP A 921 -83.95 -167.56 -90.82
CA ASP A 921 -85.06 -168.19 -90.09
C ASP A 921 -86.21 -168.62 -91.01
N ARG A 922 -86.50 -167.84 -92.07
CA ARG A 922 -87.53 -168.19 -93.08
C ARG A 922 -87.11 -169.37 -93.95
N LEU A 923 -85.84 -169.43 -94.37
CA LEU A 923 -85.32 -170.53 -95.20
C LEU A 923 -85.37 -171.87 -94.46
N ALA A 924 -85.00 -171.88 -93.17
CA ALA A 924 -85.08 -173.07 -92.34
C ALA A 924 -86.53 -173.64 -92.27
N ALA A 925 -87.53 -172.78 -92.10
CA ALA A 925 -88.94 -173.20 -92.03
C ALA A 925 -89.48 -173.80 -93.34
N VAL A 926 -89.01 -173.32 -94.50
CA VAL A 926 -89.39 -173.87 -95.82
C VAL A 926 -88.87 -175.29 -96.00
N TRP A 927 -87.70 -175.59 -95.44
CA TRP A 927 -87.05 -176.89 -95.56
C TRP A 927 -87.68 -177.98 -94.69
N GLU A 928 -88.07 -177.67 -93.45
CA GLU A 928 -88.84 -178.60 -92.62
C GLU A 928 -90.15 -179.03 -93.31
N ALA A 929 -90.83 -178.11 -93.99
CA ALA A 929 -92.06 -178.40 -94.72
C ALA A 929 -91.84 -179.29 -95.96
N ALA A 930 -90.64 -179.25 -96.55
CA ALA A 930 -90.29 -180.08 -97.72
C ALA A 930 -89.92 -181.52 -97.32
N GLU A 931 -89.24 -181.72 -96.20
CA GLU A 931 -88.91 -183.06 -95.67
C GLU A 931 -90.16 -183.82 -95.23
N GLN A 932 -91.08 -183.18 -94.50
CA GLN A 932 -92.36 -183.80 -94.11
C GLN A 932 -93.12 -184.36 -95.31
N ARG A 933 -93.10 -183.64 -96.43
CA ARG A 933 -93.80 -184.00 -97.68
C ARG A 933 -93.12 -185.15 -98.43
N ARG A 934 -91.80 -185.29 -98.29
CA ARG A 934 -91.04 -186.40 -98.86
C ARG A 934 -91.33 -187.70 -98.11
N ASP A 935 -91.44 -187.60 -96.78
CA ASP A 935 -91.72 -188.75 -95.92
C ASP A 935 -93.16 -189.28 -96.11
N GLU A 936 -94.13 -188.39 -96.37
CA GLU A 936 -95.51 -188.77 -96.74
C GLU A 936 -95.60 -189.51 -98.08
N LEU A 937 -94.76 -189.17 -99.06
CA LEU A 937 -94.77 -189.78 -100.41
C LEU A 937 -94.09 -191.16 -100.48
N ALA A 938 -93.28 -191.51 -99.48
CA ALA A 938 -92.56 -192.78 -99.43
C ALA A 938 -93.36 -193.94 -98.78
N ALA A 939 -94.50 -193.62 -98.15
CA ALA A 939 -95.44 -194.57 -97.51
C ALA A 939 -96.60 -194.92 -98.45
#